data_AF-A0A7V3UHG4-F1
#
_entry.id   AF-A0A7V3UHG4-F1
#
_cell.length_a   1.000
_cell.length_b   1.000
_cell.length_c   1.000
_cell.angle_alpha   90.00
_cell.angle_beta   90.00
_cell.angle_gamma   90.00
#
_symmetry.space_group_name_H-M   'P 1'
#
loop_
_entity.id
_entity.type
_entity.pdbx_description
1 polymer ?
#
loop_
_entity_poly.entity_id
_entity_poly.type
_entity_poly.pdbx_seq_one_letter_code
_entity_poly.pdbx_strand_id
1 'polypeptide(L)'
;MFPVSGLYQWTPSPLAAVSEQLRLDVDGSYPQMVASGTIRSFSFSNRAVHWIANLTSTGRRSWSGAIWFKDSDGTPISYPFPYTNVAIQVSGSGSFNPYTATVTFSGGGSANRVRVFTKVSPWFHDVEFEFDRADGVAAVTSVQTHAHPNRPATLPNQNLTIETVFSRTGFDVKKSGRDTIVPLAGAGTDVLWSDSELHDAMQLYWSRFANEAQWSMWTFFAWQHAPDDSQGITPDNLGGIMFDDIGPNHRQGTAIFNGSFIQNAPAGDPAPAAWVQRMRFYAAIHEMGHTFNLAHSWQKQHPPAWGTPWTPLANEPEALSIMNYPQRFTGGQTAFFADFEYRFSDAELLFMRHAPEQFVQMGNADWFDQHGFQQANVSPEPKFKLELRVNRDKPLFEFMEPVVLELKLTNISGGPQLIHENLLADLDEMTVIVKKNNRPARQFMPYAQYCFLHSNQVLMPKDSTYQSLFVSTGRGGWNIDEPGYYTVQMALHLDDEDVVSNALSLRVASPHGYDEEFLAQELFTDEVGRILAFDGSQYFRAGNDTLREITEKLSDRRVAVHARVALAIPLMREYKQLVLPSDRQKDLRPAAEVGGKIKVSRPKIDEARKELSTALIDQAETAAVTLGHIDTKYYVDQFSQSLAEHGQTKEAAEAQDTLHQTLASRKVLPEVLEQIKDRRDSYKATGRQSSRNKD
;
A
#
# COMPACT_ATOMS: atom_id res chain seq x y z
N MET A 1 -13.10 -21.02 34.65
CA MET A 1 -14.29 -20.48 33.95
C MET A 1 -13.96 -20.49 32.47
N PHE A 2 -14.86 -20.89 31.58
CA PHE A 2 -14.59 -20.80 30.14
C PHE A 2 -14.40 -19.32 29.75
N PRO A 3 -13.47 -18.98 28.85
CA PRO A 3 -13.30 -17.61 28.40
C PRO A 3 -14.59 -17.14 27.73
N VAL A 4 -14.89 -15.85 27.88
CA VAL A 4 -15.92 -15.18 27.07
C VAL A 4 -15.46 -15.14 25.62
N SER A 5 -14.19 -14.84 25.38
CA SER A 5 -13.61 -14.59 24.06
C SER A 5 -13.63 -15.78 23.11
N GLY A 6 -13.79 -15.50 21.80
CA GLY A 6 -13.87 -16.49 20.72
C GLY A 6 -14.88 -16.11 19.64
N LEU A 7 -15.22 -17.07 18.77
CA LEU A 7 -16.19 -16.91 17.69
C LEU A 7 -17.64 -17.13 18.16
N TYR A 8 -18.49 -16.19 17.78
CA TYR A 8 -19.93 -16.18 17.96
C TYR A 8 -20.62 -16.08 16.60
N GLN A 9 -21.74 -16.78 16.43
CA GLN A 9 -22.54 -16.76 15.21
C GLN A 9 -23.97 -16.30 15.49
N TRP A 10 -24.53 -15.49 14.60
CA TRP A 10 -25.95 -15.16 14.60
C TRP A 10 -26.70 -16.31 13.93
N THR A 11 -27.70 -16.87 14.60
CA THR A 11 -28.59 -17.87 14.00
C THR A 11 -29.76 -17.15 13.30
N PRO A 12 -29.79 -17.09 11.96
CA PRO A 12 -30.90 -16.47 11.24
C PRO A 12 -32.18 -17.32 11.32
N SER A 13 -33.31 -16.71 10.94
CA SER A 13 -34.50 -17.45 10.50
C SER A 13 -34.15 -18.29 9.26
N PRO A 14 -34.73 -19.50 9.05
CA PRO A 14 -34.47 -20.33 7.86
C PRO A 14 -34.69 -19.65 6.51
N LEU A 15 -35.38 -18.50 6.48
CA LEU A 15 -35.66 -17.70 5.27
C LEU A 15 -34.70 -16.52 5.08
N ALA A 16 -33.76 -16.25 6.00
CA ALA A 16 -32.89 -15.08 5.91
C ALA A 16 -31.58 -15.41 5.17
N ALA A 17 -31.39 -14.75 4.02
CA ALA A 17 -30.21 -14.87 3.17
C ALA A 17 -29.01 -14.02 3.66
N VAL A 18 -28.77 -14.01 4.97
CA VAL A 18 -27.68 -13.27 5.62
C VAL A 18 -27.07 -14.13 6.73
N SER A 19 -25.74 -14.20 6.77
CA SER A 19 -24.97 -14.77 7.88
C SER A 19 -24.18 -13.66 8.58
N GLU A 20 -24.14 -13.67 9.91
CA GLU A 20 -23.36 -12.71 10.69
C GLU A 20 -22.49 -13.44 11.73
N GLN A 21 -21.21 -13.08 11.77
CA GLN A 21 -20.22 -13.57 12.74
C GLN A 21 -19.71 -12.42 13.62
N LEU A 22 -19.35 -12.74 14.86
CA LEU A 22 -18.72 -11.86 15.83
C LEU A 22 -17.51 -12.57 16.43
N ARG A 23 -16.34 -11.94 16.37
CA ARG A 23 -15.12 -12.33 17.07
C ARG A 23 -14.95 -11.36 18.23
N LEU A 24 -15.03 -11.88 19.47
CA LEU A 24 -14.93 -11.07 20.69
C LEU A 24 -13.64 -11.43 21.43
N ASP A 25 -12.76 -10.45 21.69
CA ASP A 25 -11.47 -10.63 22.35
C ASP A 25 -11.35 -9.68 23.56
N VAL A 26 -11.60 -10.23 24.75
CA VAL A 26 -11.76 -9.49 26.02
C VAL A 26 -11.22 -10.24 27.25
N ASP A 27 -10.83 -11.50 27.11
CA ASP A 27 -10.23 -12.38 28.11
C ASP A 27 -9.48 -13.55 27.45
N GLY A 28 -8.73 -14.33 28.23
CA GLY A 28 -7.90 -15.43 27.71
C GLY A 28 -6.43 -15.06 27.62
N SER A 29 -5.73 -15.57 26.60
CA SER A 29 -4.29 -15.31 26.41
C SER A 29 -4.09 -14.01 25.64
N TYR A 30 -3.40 -13.04 26.25
CA TYR A 30 -3.07 -11.75 25.63
C TYR A 30 -4.32 -11.05 25.03
N PRO A 31 -5.34 -10.70 25.84
CA PRO A 31 -6.59 -10.17 25.33
C PRO A 31 -6.41 -8.77 24.73
N GLN A 32 -6.90 -8.56 23.51
CA GLN A 32 -6.68 -7.32 22.76
C GLN A 32 -7.71 -6.22 23.08
N MET A 33 -8.80 -6.56 23.80
CA MET A 33 -9.93 -5.64 24.06
C MET A 33 -10.55 -5.13 22.76
N VAL A 34 -10.86 -6.05 21.85
CA VAL A 34 -11.38 -5.79 20.50
C VAL A 34 -12.60 -6.66 20.20
N ALA A 35 -13.48 -6.16 19.35
CA ALA A 35 -14.42 -7.02 18.63
C ALA A 35 -14.31 -6.75 17.12
N SER A 36 -14.41 -7.81 16.32
CA SER A 36 -14.66 -7.70 14.89
C SER A 36 -15.83 -8.55 14.47
N GLY A 37 -16.36 -8.33 13.27
CA GLY A 37 -17.45 -9.13 12.76
C GLY A 37 -17.56 -9.08 11.25
N THR A 38 -18.19 -10.12 10.69
CA THR A 38 -18.39 -10.29 9.25
C THR A 38 -19.87 -10.51 8.98
N ILE A 39 -20.42 -9.75 8.03
CA ILE A 39 -21.83 -9.81 7.60
C ILE A 39 -21.82 -10.23 6.13
N ARG A 40 -22.21 -11.47 5.81
CA ARG A 40 -22.27 -11.99 4.43
C ARG A 40 -23.74 -12.06 3.96
N SER A 41 -24.04 -11.57 2.75
CA SER A 41 -25.39 -11.55 2.17
C SER A 41 -25.47 -12.33 0.86
N PHE A 42 -26.31 -13.37 0.85
CA PHE A 42 -26.45 -14.32 -0.25
C PHE A 42 -27.47 -13.88 -1.31
N SER A 43 -28.36 -12.92 -1.02
CA SER A 43 -29.34 -12.40 -1.99
C SER A 43 -28.76 -11.48 -3.07
N PHE A 44 -27.57 -10.92 -2.86
CA PHE A 44 -26.98 -9.94 -3.76
C PHE A 44 -25.47 -10.19 -3.91
N SER A 45 -25.10 -10.90 -4.98
CA SER A 45 -23.71 -11.04 -5.47
C SER A 45 -22.65 -11.39 -4.40
N ASN A 46 -23.00 -12.25 -3.44
CA ASN A 46 -22.13 -12.71 -2.34
C ASN A 46 -21.36 -11.59 -1.59
N ARG A 47 -22.03 -10.45 -1.33
CA ARG A 47 -21.40 -9.30 -0.66
C ARG A 47 -21.08 -9.59 0.80
N ALA A 48 -19.93 -9.12 1.28
CA ALA A 48 -19.62 -9.07 2.70
C ALA A 48 -19.39 -7.64 3.20
N VAL A 49 -19.49 -7.46 4.51
CA VAL A 49 -18.92 -6.32 5.24
C VAL A 49 -18.14 -6.89 6.42
N HIS A 50 -16.87 -6.49 6.56
CA HIS A 50 -16.08 -6.70 7.76
C HIS A 50 -16.00 -5.41 8.57
N TRP A 51 -15.99 -5.48 9.91
CA TRP A 51 -15.83 -4.32 10.79
C TRP A 51 -15.01 -4.67 12.03
N ILE A 52 -14.27 -3.71 12.59
CA ILE A 52 -13.46 -3.87 13.82
C ILE A 52 -13.68 -2.67 14.74
N ALA A 53 -13.75 -2.92 16.05
CA ALA A 53 -13.94 -1.94 17.10
C ALA A 53 -13.04 -2.20 18.30
N ASN A 54 -12.45 -1.13 18.85
CA ASN A 54 -11.75 -1.16 20.14
C ASN A 54 -12.78 -1.07 21.26
N LEU A 55 -12.60 -1.82 22.34
CA LEU A 55 -13.59 -1.99 23.40
C LEU A 55 -13.09 -1.49 24.76
N THR A 56 -13.90 -0.65 25.39
CA THR A 56 -13.76 -0.30 26.81
C THR A 56 -14.79 -1.07 27.63
N SER A 57 -14.37 -1.64 28.77
CA SER A 57 -15.29 -2.30 29.70
C SER A 57 -16.24 -1.30 30.35
N THR A 58 -17.55 -1.48 30.16
CA THR A 58 -18.61 -0.64 30.74
C THR A 58 -19.30 -1.31 31.94
N GLY A 59 -19.02 -2.58 32.21
CA GLY A 59 -19.60 -3.32 33.33
C GLY A 59 -19.27 -4.80 33.29
N ARG A 60 -19.91 -5.58 34.17
CA ARG A 60 -19.68 -7.04 34.23
C ARG A 60 -20.12 -7.69 32.91
N ARG A 61 -19.14 -8.16 32.12
CA ARG A 61 -19.34 -8.72 30.78
C ARG A 61 -20.05 -7.75 29.81
N SER A 62 -19.77 -6.46 29.97
CA SER A 62 -20.32 -5.38 29.15
C SER A 62 -19.18 -4.53 28.63
N TRP A 63 -19.20 -4.24 27.33
CA TRP A 63 -18.18 -3.46 26.65
C TRP A 63 -18.80 -2.53 25.61
N SER A 64 -18.13 -1.43 25.29
CA SER A 64 -18.50 -0.58 24.15
C SER A 64 -17.29 0.16 23.59
N GLY A 65 -17.37 0.54 22.31
CA GLY A 65 -16.44 1.50 21.73
C GLY A 65 -16.68 1.77 20.25
N ALA A 66 -15.76 2.52 19.66
CA ALA A 66 -15.84 2.99 18.29
C ALA A 66 -15.44 1.90 17.29
N ILE A 67 -16.20 1.79 16.21
CA ILE A 67 -15.87 0.98 15.03
C ILE A 67 -14.90 1.82 14.18
N TRP A 68 -13.63 1.44 14.18
CA TRP A 68 -12.56 2.17 13.51
C TRP A 68 -12.19 1.57 12.13
N PHE A 69 -12.56 0.31 11.86
CA PHE A 69 -12.34 -0.33 10.57
C PHE A 69 -13.64 -0.79 9.92
N LYS A 70 -13.72 -0.66 8.59
CA LYS A 70 -14.74 -1.29 7.74
C LYS A 70 -14.18 -1.65 6.36
N ASP A 71 -14.41 -2.87 5.89
CA ASP A 71 -14.16 -3.30 4.52
C ASP A 71 -15.39 -4.01 3.92
N SER A 72 -15.46 -4.10 2.60
CA SER A 72 -16.57 -4.66 1.82
C SER A 72 -16.12 -5.61 0.70
N ASP A 73 -15.01 -6.33 0.90
CA ASP A 73 -14.39 -7.29 -0.03
C ASP A 73 -14.23 -6.71 -1.45
N GLY A 74 -13.82 -5.44 -1.53
CA GLY A 74 -13.65 -4.71 -2.80
C GLY A 74 -14.93 -4.39 -3.59
N THR A 75 -16.12 -4.69 -3.07
CA THR A 75 -17.40 -4.36 -3.72
C THR A 75 -17.89 -2.95 -3.33
N PRO A 76 -18.43 -2.13 -4.26
CA PRO A 76 -18.97 -0.82 -3.89
C PRO A 76 -20.07 -0.93 -2.83
N ILE A 77 -19.93 -0.20 -1.71
CA ILE A 77 -20.79 -0.30 -0.51
C ILE A 77 -22.27 -0.10 -0.86
N SER A 78 -22.92 -1.22 -1.18
CA SER A 78 -24.33 -1.32 -1.54
C SER A 78 -25.14 -2.04 -0.45
N TYR A 79 -24.46 -2.53 0.59
CA TYR A 79 -25.05 -2.97 1.84
C TYR A 79 -24.64 -1.97 2.92
N PRO A 80 -25.50 -0.99 3.26
CA PRO A 80 -25.10 0.09 4.16
C PRO A 80 -24.85 -0.43 5.57
N PHE A 81 -23.60 -0.33 6.03
CA PHE A 81 -23.20 -0.51 7.43
C PHE A 81 -22.71 0.84 8.02
N PRO A 82 -23.64 1.78 8.26
CA PRO A 82 -23.30 3.17 8.62
C PRO A 82 -22.78 3.32 10.05
N TYR A 83 -23.07 2.35 10.94
CA TYR A 83 -22.77 2.39 12.36
C TYR A 83 -21.32 2.74 12.68
N THR A 84 -21.11 3.63 13.65
CA THR A 84 -19.78 4.08 14.09
C THR A 84 -19.42 3.58 15.48
N ASN A 85 -20.38 2.96 16.19
CA ASN A 85 -20.20 2.47 17.55
C ASN A 85 -20.81 1.08 17.72
N VAL A 86 -20.25 0.30 18.64
CA VAL A 86 -20.77 -0.99 19.07
C VAL A 86 -20.81 -1.08 20.61
N ALA A 87 -21.86 -1.70 21.14
CA ALA A 87 -21.97 -2.09 22.54
C ALA A 87 -22.32 -3.58 22.63
N ILE A 88 -21.63 -4.32 23.49
CA ILE A 88 -21.69 -5.78 23.59
C ILE A 88 -21.94 -6.18 25.03
N GLN A 89 -23.06 -6.87 25.29
CA GLN A 89 -23.36 -7.48 26.59
C GLN A 89 -23.39 -9.00 26.45
N VAL A 90 -22.56 -9.71 27.21
CA VAL A 90 -22.54 -11.18 27.23
C VAL A 90 -23.31 -11.72 28.44
N SER A 91 -24.11 -12.76 28.19
CA SER A 91 -24.89 -13.54 29.16
C SER A 91 -24.59 -15.04 29.02
N GLY A 92 -24.99 -15.83 30.02
CA GLY A 92 -24.72 -17.28 30.08
C GLY A 92 -23.61 -17.68 31.06
N SER A 93 -23.36 -18.99 31.18
CA SER A 93 -22.42 -19.58 32.15
C SER A 93 -21.31 -20.43 31.53
N GLY A 94 -21.41 -20.82 30.27
CA GLY A 94 -20.40 -21.59 29.53
C GLY A 94 -20.43 -23.10 29.78
N SER A 95 -20.85 -23.56 30.97
CA SER A 95 -20.83 -25.00 31.34
C SER A 95 -22.08 -25.80 30.94
N PHE A 96 -23.23 -25.14 30.77
CA PHE A 96 -24.51 -25.80 30.44
C PHE A 96 -25.36 -25.03 29.41
N ASN A 97 -25.19 -23.71 29.36
CA ASN A 97 -25.70 -22.86 28.28
C ASN A 97 -24.50 -22.15 27.63
N PRO A 98 -24.40 -22.12 26.28
CA PRO A 98 -23.37 -21.36 25.60
C PRO A 98 -23.47 -19.87 25.95
N TYR A 99 -22.38 -19.13 25.79
CA TYR A 99 -22.43 -17.68 25.96
C TYR A 99 -23.24 -17.05 24.83
N THR A 100 -24.09 -16.08 25.17
CA THR A 100 -24.87 -15.30 24.21
C THR A 100 -24.49 -13.83 24.31
N ALA A 101 -24.07 -13.24 23.19
CA ALA A 101 -23.67 -11.85 23.06
C ALA A 101 -24.79 -11.02 22.40
N THR A 102 -25.38 -10.10 23.16
CA THR A 102 -26.27 -9.07 22.60
C THR A 102 -25.41 -7.89 22.15
N VAL A 103 -25.39 -7.65 20.85
CA VAL A 103 -24.62 -6.58 20.20
C VAL A 103 -25.58 -5.50 19.72
N THR A 104 -25.33 -4.25 20.10
CA THR A 104 -26.05 -3.07 19.65
C THR A 104 -25.09 -2.20 18.84
N PHE A 105 -25.39 -2.02 17.56
CA PHE A 105 -24.70 -1.06 16.68
C PHE A 105 -25.46 0.26 16.66
N SER A 106 -24.74 1.39 16.71
CA SER A 106 -25.31 2.74 16.76
C SER A 106 -24.43 3.78 16.04
N GLY A 107 -24.93 5.01 15.93
CA GLY A 107 -24.26 6.12 15.22
C GLY A 107 -24.48 6.09 13.70
N GLY A 108 -23.72 6.91 12.97
CA GLY A 108 -23.82 7.01 11.51
C GLY A 108 -25.18 7.48 10.97
N GLY A 109 -25.91 8.30 11.74
CA GLY A 109 -27.22 8.84 11.34
C GLY A 109 -28.34 7.80 11.16
N SER A 110 -28.13 6.55 11.59
CA SER A 110 -29.06 5.43 11.36
C SER A 110 -29.63 4.87 12.66
N ALA A 111 -30.83 4.27 12.57
CA ALA A 111 -31.47 3.63 13.72
C ALA A 111 -30.65 2.43 14.23
N ASN A 112 -30.56 2.29 15.56
CA ASN A 112 -29.77 1.25 16.22
C ASN A 112 -30.15 -0.16 15.73
N ARG A 113 -29.15 -0.98 15.44
CA ARG A 113 -29.32 -2.39 15.04
C ARG A 113 -28.88 -3.30 16.18
N VAL A 114 -29.81 -4.13 16.65
CA VAL A 114 -29.51 -5.15 17.66
C VAL A 114 -29.38 -6.53 17.00
N ARG A 115 -28.42 -7.32 17.47
CA ARG A 115 -28.19 -8.73 17.12
C ARG A 115 -27.86 -9.53 18.37
N VAL A 116 -28.17 -10.82 18.32
CA VAL A 116 -27.95 -11.76 19.42
C VAL A 116 -27.19 -12.95 18.85
N PHE A 117 -25.92 -13.07 19.18
CA PHE A 117 -25.03 -14.12 18.68
C PHE A 117 -24.81 -15.19 19.76
N THR A 118 -24.70 -16.45 19.36
CA THR A 118 -24.36 -17.57 20.25
C THR A 118 -22.91 -17.98 20.02
N LYS A 119 -22.16 -18.22 21.10
CA LYS A 119 -20.77 -18.68 21.01
C LYS A 119 -20.71 -20.09 20.42
N VAL A 120 -19.87 -20.27 19.40
CA VAL A 120 -19.66 -21.56 18.72
C VAL A 120 -18.26 -22.13 18.93
N SER A 121 -17.25 -21.28 19.16
CA SER A 121 -15.87 -21.70 19.40
C SER A 121 -15.18 -20.77 20.41
N PRO A 122 -14.25 -21.25 21.26
CA PRO A 122 -13.35 -20.39 22.02
C PRO A 122 -12.23 -19.77 21.17
N TRP A 123 -12.05 -20.25 19.94
CA TRP A 123 -11.12 -19.72 18.93
C TRP A 123 -11.86 -18.84 17.90
N PHE A 124 -11.12 -18.07 17.11
CA PHE A 124 -11.65 -17.14 16.10
C PHE A 124 -11.68 -17.72 14.68
N HIS A 125 -10.79 -18.67 14.40
CA HIS A 125 -10.60 -19.36 13.13
C HIS A 125 -10.15 -20.81 13.42
N ASP A 126 -10.35 -21.70 12.46
CA ASP A 126 -9.76 -23.04 12.47
C ASP A 126 -8.49 -23.02 11.59
N VAL A 127 -7.50 -23.88 11.85
CA VAL A 127 -6.35 -24.06 10.95
C VAL A 127 -5.79 -25.49 11.03
N GLU A 128 -5.34 -26.05 9.90
CA GLU A 128 -4.62 -27.33 9.83
C GLU A 128 -3.13 -27.11 9.55
N PHE A 129 -2.26 -27.78 10.31
CA PHE A 129 -0.81 -27.81 10.05
C PHE A 129 -0.35 -29.24 9.73
N GLU A 130 0.53 -29.36 8.73
CA GLU A 130 1.23 -30.61 8.39
C GLU A 130 2.74 -30.44 8.64
N PHE A 131 3.36 -31.36 9.37
CA PHE A 131 4.77 -31.29 9.75
C PHE A 131 5.56 -32.44 9.13
N ASP A 132 6.15 -32.19 7.96
CA ASP A 132 6.98 -33.15 7.25
C ASP A 132 8.47 -32.87 7.45
N ARG A 133 9.31 -33.87 7.18
CA ARG A 133 10.76 -33.74 7.30
C ARG A 133 11.49 -34.53 6.23
N ALA A 134 12.64 -34.03 5.80
CA ALA A 134 13.55 -34.81 4.99
C ALA A 134 14.09 -36.01 5.80
N ASP A 135 14.47 -37.10 5.11
CA ASP A 135 15.12 -38.23 5.78
C ASP A 135 16.39 -37.79 6.54
N GLY A 136 16.67 -38.43 7.68
CA GLY A 136 17.74 -38.04 8.61
C GLY A 136 17.51 -36.74 9.40
N VAL A 137 16.55 -35.88 9.04
CA VAL A 137 16.31 -34.58 9.71
C VAL A 137 15.25 -34.71 10.82
N ALA A 138 15.44 -34.02 11.95
CA ALA A 138 14.48 -33.99 13.05
C ALA A 138 13.49 -32.81 12.93
N ALA A 139 12.18 -33.08 12.96
CA ALA A 139 11.16 -32.04 13.08
C ALA A 139 11.12 -31.47 14.51
N VAL A 140 11.21 -30.14 14.65
CA VAL A 140 11.23 -29.46 15.95
C VAL A 140 9.89 -28.75 16.19
N THR A 141 8.94 -29.48 16.75
CA THR A 141 7.56 -29.02 16.99
C THR A 141 7.26 -28.67 18.46
N SER A 142 8.24 -28.81 19.36
CA SER A 142 8.11 -28.41 20.77
C SER A 142 9.45 -28.03 21.44
N VAL A 143 9.36 -27.23 22.51
CA VAL A 143 10.48 -26.81 23.36
C VAL A 143 10.10 -26.83 24.84
N GLN A 144 11.02 -27.29 25.69
CA GLN A 144 10.88 -27.13 27.14
C GLN A 144 11.27 -25.70 27.53
N THR A 145 10.31 -24.89 27.94
CA THR A 145 10.48 -23.44 28.18
C THR A 145 11.53 -23.08 29.23
N HIS A 146 11.85 -24.00 30.15
CA HIS A 146 12.84 -23.83 31.23
C HIS A 146 14.19 -24.51 30.97
N ALA A 147 14.38 -25.16 29.82
CA ALA A 147 15.63 -25.89 29.53
C ALA A 147 16.85 -24.97 29.41
N HIS A 148 16.66 -23.71 29.03
CA HIS A 148 17.70 -22.70 28.98
C HIS A 148 17.56 -21.71 30.16
N PRO A 149 18.65 -21.34 30.86
CA PRO A 149 18.58 -20.50 32.06
C PRO A 149 18.27 -19.03 31.77
N ASN A 150 18.71 -18.48 30.64
CA ASN A 150 18.25 -17.16 30.17
C ASN A 150 16.81 -17.27 29.63
N ARG A 151 15.85 -16.71 30.37
CA ARG A 151 14.40 -16.69 30.13
C ARG A 151 13.71 -15.76 31.14
N PRO A 152 12.44 -15.35 30.92
CA PRO A 152 11.68 -14.61 31.91
C PRO A 152 11.49 -15.40 33.20
N ALA A 153 11.51 -14.70 34.34
CA ALA A 153 11.20 -15.29 35.64
C ALA A 153 9.73 -15.75 35.74
N THR A 154 8.82 -15.07 35.03
CA THR A 154 7.38 -15.33 34.95
C THR A 154 7.00 -16.46 33.98
N LEU A 155 7.90 -16.86 33.08
CA LEU A 155 7.61 -17.85 32.05
C LEU A 155 7.17 -19.18 32.68
N PRO A 156 6.01 -19.77 32.33
CA PRO A 156 5.59 -21.07 32.86
C PRO A 156 6.56 -22.20 32.49
N ASN A 157 6.76 -23.16 33.40
CA ASN A 157 7.57 -24.36 33.14
C ASN A 157 6.73 -25.42 32.43
N GLN A 158 6.92 -25.59 31.13
CA GLN A 158 6.12 -26.49 30.30
C GLN A 158 6.88 -26.95 29.05
N ASN A 159 6.44 -28.07 28.47
CA ASN A 159 6.73 -28.36 27.06
C ASN A 159 5.74 -27.55 26.21
N LEU A 160 6.23 -26.49 25.58
CA LEU A 160 5.44 -25.64 24.68
C LEU A 160 5.51 -26.22 23.27
N THR A 161 4.35 -26.45 22.65
CA THR A 161 4.26 -26.96 21.27
C THR A 161 3.86 -25.84 20.30
N ILE A 162 4.15 -26.01 19.01
CA ILE A 162 3.76 -25.04 17.96
C ILE A 162 2.24 -24.81 17.96
N GLU A 163 1.46 -25.89 18.06
CA GLU A 163 0.00 -25.84 18.13
C GLU A 163 -0.47 -25.04 19.36
N THR A 164 0.21 -25.20 20.50
CA THR A 164 -0.07 -24.41 21.71
C THR A 164 0.20 -22.92 21.52
N VAL A 165 1.20 -22.55 20.71
CA VAL A 165 1.49 -21.13 20.39
C VAL A 165 0.39 -20.54 19.52
N PHE A 166 0.01 -21.19 18.41
CA PHE A 166 -1.06 -20.68 17.53
C PHE A 166 -2.46 -20.77 18.17
N SER A 167 -2.72 -21.73 19.07
CA SER A 167 -3.94 -21.70 19.88
C SER A 167 -3.98 -20.55 20.89
N ARG A 168 -2.83 -19.98 21.30
CA ARG A 168 -2.78 -18.71 22.05
C ARG A 168 -2.97 -17.50 21.14
N THR A 169 -2.61 -17.56 19.86
CA THR A 169 -2.95 -16.49 18.90
C THR A 169 -4.41 -16.51 18.48
N GLY A 170 -5.12 -17.63 18.69
CA GLY A 170 -6.59 -17.69 18.62
C GLY A 170 -7.14 -18.67 17.57
N PHE A 171 -6.33 -19.63 17.12
CA PHE A 171 -6.74 -20.66 16.17
C PHE A 171 -7.07 -22.01 16.84
N ASP A 172 -8.12 -22.69 16.36
CA ASP A 172 -8.35 -24.10 16.64
C ASP A 172 -7.42 -24.94 15.75
N VAL A 173 -6.21 -25.22 16.27
CA VAL A 173 -5.14 -25.87 15.52
C VAL A 173 -5.35 -27.39 15.49
N LYS A 174 -5.42 -27.93 14.29
CA LYS A 174 -5.51 -29.36 14.00
C LYS A 174 -4.26 -29.80 13.22
N LYS A 175 -3.92 -31.08 13.29
CA LYS A 175 -2.92 -31.68 12.40
C LYS A 175 -3.59 -32.37 11.22
N SER A 176 -3.08 -32.15 10.02
CA SER A 176 -3.43 -32.93 8.82
C SER A 176 -2.41 -34.03 8.54
N GLY A 177 -2.74 -34.91 7.59
CA GLY A 177 -1.85 -35.95 7.10
C GLY A 177 -1.34 -36.93 8.16
N ARG A 178 -0.06 -37.29 8.02
CA ARG A 178 0.79 -37.93 9.03
C ARG A 178 2.09 -37.16 9.00
N ASP A 179 2.83 -37.07 10.10
CA ASP A 179 4.19 -36.48 10.07
C ASP A 179 5.10 -37.37 9.18
N THR A 180 5.22 -37.07 7.88
CA THR A 180 5.87 -37.95 6.88
C THR A 180 7.36 -37.69 6.75
N ILE A 181 8.06 -38.68 6.18
CA ILE A 181 9.47 -38.59 5.83
C ILE A 181 9.55 -38.47 4.32
N VAL A 182 9.94 -37.29 3.83
CA VAL A 182 10.23 -37.05 2.42
C VAL A 182 11.55 -37.76 2.09
N PRO A 183 11.55 -38.77 1.20
CA PRO A 183 12.74 -39.57 0.94
C PRO A 183 13.80 -38.76 0.18
N LEU A 184 15.04 -38.75 0.69
CA LEU A 184 16.17 -38.12 -0.01
C LEU A 184 16.66 -38.90 -1.24
N ALA A 185 16.00 -40.00 -1.61
CA ALA A 185 16.38 -40.88 -2.72
C ALA A 185 16.30 -40.24 -4.14
N GLY A 186 15.91 -38.96 -4.22
CA GLY A 186 15.99 -38.14 -5.44
C GLY A 186 16.66 -36.77 -5.26
N ALA A 187 17.11 -36.40 -4.05
CA ALA A 187 17.59 -35.05 -3.70
C ALA A 187 19.06 -34.77 -4.11
N GLY A 188 19.43 -35.18 -5.33
CA GLY A 188 20.78 -34.98 -5.86
C GLY A 188 21.89 -35.68 -5.05
N THR A 189 23.11 -35.16 -5.14
CA THR A 189 24.30 -35.66 -4.43
C THR A 189 24.79 -34.75 -3.30
N ASP A 190 24.24 -33.54 -3.20
CA ASP A 190 24.56 -32.52 -2.21
C ASP A 190 23.59 -32.51 -1.02
N VAL A 191 22.38 -33.07 -1.17
CA VAL A 191 21.36 -33.18 -0.11
C VAL A 191 20.86 -31.80 0.37
N LEU A 192 20.95 -30.81 -0.52
CA LEU A 192 20.46 -29.45 -0.33
C LEU A 192 19.04 -29.31 -0.91
N TRP A 193 18.41 -28.18 -0.65
CA TRP A 193 17.07 -27.86 -1.15
C TRP A 193 17.04 -26.45 -1.71
N SER A 194 16.71 -26.30 -2.99
CA SER A 194 16.36 -25.01 -3.62
C SER A 194 14.86 -24.69 -3.48
N ASP A 195 14.48 -23.43 -3.68
CA ASP A 195 13.08 -23.00 -3.58
C ASP A 195 12.16 -23.74 -4.56
N SER A 196 12.64 -24.03 -5.78
CA SER A 196 11.90 -24.85 -6.75
C SER A 196 11.69 -26.29 -6.28
N GLU A 197 12.68 -26.90 -5.63
CA GLU A 197 12.57 -28.27 -5.11
C GLU A 197 11.65 -28.33 -3.88
N LEU A 198 11.64 -27.26 -3.07
CA LEU A 198 10.71 -27.11 -1.94
C LEU A 198 9.26 -26.93 -2.43
N HIS A 199 9.05 -26.14 -3.48
CA HIS A 199 7.73 -25.97 -4.11
C HIS A 199 7.23 -27.27 -4.75
N ASP A 200 8.08 -27.98 -5.51
CA ASP A 200 7.73 -29.30 -6.08
C ASP A 200 7.46 -30.35 -4.99
N ALA A 201 8.23 -30.34 -3.90
CA ALA A 201 7.99 -31.24 -2.76
C ALA A 201 6.67 -30.92 -2.03
N MET A 202 6.33 -29.64 -1.85
CA MET A 202 5.04 -29.24 -1.29
C MET A 202 3.89 -29.78 -2.14
N GLN A 203 3.95 -29.61 -3.47
CA GLN A 203 2.91 -30.10 -4.38
C GLN A 203 2.75 -31.63 -4.36
N LEU A 204 3.84 -32.36 -4.14
CA LEU A 204 3.87 -33.82 -4.23
C LEU A 204 3.55 -34.54 -2.91
N TYR A 205 4.02 -34.01 -1.78
CA TYR A 205 3.97 -34.71 -0.48
C TYR A 205 2.88 -34.20 0.47
N TRP A 206 2.52 -32.92 0.42
CA TRP A 206 1.56 -32.34 1.34
C TRP A 206 0.14 -32.87 1.10
N SER A 207 -0.45 -33.52 2.11
CA SER A 207 -1.76 -34.19 2.00
C SER A 207 -2.95 -33.25 1.78
N ARG A 208 -2.75 -31.93 1.98
CA ARG A 208 -3.73 -30.87 1.75
C ARG A 208 -3.36 -29.93 0.60
N PHE A 209 -2.34 -30.24 -0.21
CA PHE A 209 -1.97 -29.34 -1.31
C PHE A 209 -3.16 -29.11 -2.26
N ALA A 210 -3.50 -27.83 -2.39
CA ALA A 210 -4.48 -27.34 -3.34
C ALA A 210 -4.10 -25.91 -3.73
N ASN A 211 -4.19 -25.58 -5.02
CA ASN A 211 -3.96 -24.24 -5.53
C ASN A 211 -5.22 -23.37 -5.33
N GLU A 212 -5.63 -23.20 -4.07
CA GLU A 212 -6.77 -22.40 -3.63
C GLU A 212 -6.52 -21.82 -2.23
N ALA A 213 -7.28 -20.79 -1.86
CA ALA A 213 -7.23 -20.18 -0.52
C ALA A 213 -7.77 -21.13 0.56
N GLN A 214 -6.92 -21.55 1.50
CA GLN A 214 -7.29 -22.51 2.55
C GLN A 214 -6.67 -22.20 3.91
N TRP A 215 -7.31 -22.67 4.98
CA TRP A 215 -6.78 -22.59 6.34
C TRP A 215 -5.89 -23.80 6.64
N SER A 216 -4.88 -24.01 5.80
CA SER A 216 -3.97 -25.15 5.84
C SER A 216 -2.55 -24.67 5.53
N MET A 217 -1.54 -25.22 6.20
CA MET A 217 -0.13 -24.94 5.92
C MET A 217 0.72 -26.23 5.95
N TRP A 218 1.72 -26.28 5.08
CA TRP A 218 2.80 -27.25 5.10
C TRP A 218 4.06 -26.66 5.76
N THR A 219 4.63 -27.36 6.74
CA THR A 219 5.88 -26.98 7.41
C THR A 219 6.90 -28.10 7.25
N PHE A 220 7.96 -27.83 6.51
CA PHE A 220 8.98 -28.81 6.15
C PHE A 220 10.29 -28.62 6.91
N PHE A 221 10.83 -29.69 7.50
CA PHE A 221 12.13 -29.66 8.17
C PHE A 221 13.21 -30.31 7.31
N ALA A 222 14.15 -29.50 6.83
CA ALA A 222 15.29 -29.89 6.00
C ALA A 222 16.63 -29.71 6.74
N TRP A 223 17.72 -30.17 6.13
CA TRP A 223 19.07 -29.95 6.68
C TRP A 223 19.59 -28.57 6.32
N GLN A 224 19.87 -28.31 5.03
CA GLN A 224 20.37 -27.03 4.53
C GLN A 224 19.71 -26.66 3.20
N HIS A 225 19.71 -25.37 2.90
CA HIS A 225 19.23 -24.80 1.63
C HIS A 225 20.38 -24.72 0.61
N ALA A 226 20.06 -24.73 -0.68
CA ALA A 226 21.03 -24.62 -1.77
C ALA A 226 21.50 -23.15 -1.95
N PRO A 227 22.79 -22.87 -2.19
CA PRO A 227 23.27 -21.50 -2.31
C PRO A 227 22.58 -20.73 -3.45
N ASP A 228 22.14 -19.50 -3.17
CA ASP A 228 21.62 -18.55 -4.16
C ASP A 228 22.35 -17.20 -4.02
N ASP A 229 23.31 -16.97 -4.91
CA ASP A 229 24.10 -15.74 -4.99
C ASP A 229 23.23 -14.50 -5.27
N SER A 230 22.05 -14.64 -5.87
CA SER A 230 21.16 -13.51 -6.19
C SER A 230 20.47 -12.93 -4.97
N GLN A 231 20.18 -13.78 -3.98
CA GLN A 231 19.61 -13.42 -2.67
C GLN A 231 20.67 -13.31 -1.57
N GLY A 232 21.94 -13.67 -1.86
CA GLY A 232 23.02 -13.72 -0.87
C GLY A 232 22.91 -14.89 0.12
N ILE A 233 22.20 -15.95 -0.28
CA ILE A 233 21.96 -17.15 0.53
C ILE A 233 23.17 -18.09 0.44
N THR A 234 23.59 -18.60 1.60
CA THR A 234 24.56 -19.68 1.73
C THR A 234 23.98 -20.79 2.63
N PRO A 235 24.42 -22.06 2.50
CA PRO A 235 23.89 -23.16 3.29
C PRO A 235 23.94 -22.96 4.82
N ASP A 236 24.82 -22.08 5.30
CA ASP A 236 25.00 -21.79 6.73
C ASP A 236 24.24 -20.55 7.21
N ASN A 237 23.81 -19.62 6.34
CA ASN A 237 23.25 -18.33 6.77
C ASN A 237 21.71 -18.25 6.82
N LEU A 238 21.00 -19.26 6.31
CA LEU A 238 19.54 -19.27 6.20
C LEU A 238 18.89 -20.22 7.22
N GLY A 239 18.17 -19.67 8.21
CA GLY A 239 17.54 -20.44 9.29
C GLY A 239 16.27 -21.19 8.87
N GLY A 240 15.51 -20.56 7.97
CA GLY A 240 14.26 -21.03 7.40
C GLY A 240 13.77 -19.99 6.39
N ILE A 241 12.69 -20.32 5.69
CA ILE A 241 12.00 -19.46 4.71
C ILE A 241 10.51 -19.79 4.63
N MET A 242 9.72 -18.81 4.24
CA MET A 242 8.46 -19.01 3.53
C MET A 242 8.77 -18.98 2.03
N PHE A 243 8.96 -20.16 1.42
CA PHE A 243 9.41 -20.32 0.02
C PHE A 243 8.26 -20.26 -0.99
N ASP A 244 7.03 -20.43 -0.52
CA ASP A 244 5.85 -20.46 -1.37
C ASP A 244 5.38 -19.02 -1.61
N ASP A 245 6.05 -18.29 -2.50
CA ASP A 245 5.73 -16.90 -2.88
C ASP A 245 5.31 -16.75 -4.36
N ILE A 246 5.15 -17.87 -5.07
CA ILE A 246 4.89 -17.94 -6.51
C ILE A 246 3.43 -18.30 -6.82
N GLY A 247 2.82 -17.58 -7.77
CA GLY A 247 1.49 -17.89 -8.30
C GLY A 247 0.37 -17.08 -7.63
N PRO A 248 -0.91 -17.45 -7.84
CA PRO A 248 -2.06 -16.72 -7.29
C PRO A 248 -2.53 -17.20 -5.91
N ASN A 249 -2.02 -18.34 -5.41
CA ASN A 249 -2.43 -18.95 -4.15
C ASN A 249 -1.19 -19.48 -3.39
N HIS A 250 -0.35 -18.54 -2.97
CA HIS A 250 0.94 -18.75 -2.29
C HIS A 250 0.78 -18.59 -0.74
N ARG A 251 1.87 -18.48 0.02
CA ARG A 251 1.91 -18.52 1.50
C ARG A 251 1.41 -19.83 2.13
N GLN A 252 1.42 -20.95 1.40
CA GLN A 252 0.97 -22.24 1.93
C GLN A 252 2.11 -23.11 2.48
N GLY A 253 3.36 -22.84 2.06
CA GLY A 253 4.54 -23.64 2.40
C GLY A 253 5.66 -22.86 3.10
N THR A 254 6.29 -23.50 4.08
CA THR A 254 7.50 -23.00 4.76
C THR A 254 8.50 -24.11 5.07
N ALA A 255 9.80 -23.79 5.05
CA ALA A 255 10.90 -24.72 5.31
C ALA A 255 11.85 -24.21 6.42
N ILE A 256 12.36 -25.12 7.25
CA ILE A 256 13.33 -24.85 8.33
C ILE A 256 14.60 -25.64 8.06
N PHE A 257 15.77 -24.98 8.12
CA PHE A 257 17.07 -25.57 7.81
C PHE A 257 17.88 -25.83 9.09
N ASN A 258 17.74 -27.04 9.62
CA ASN A 258 18.33 -27.43 10.90
C ASN A 258 19.87 -27.39 10.95
N GLY A 259 20.54 -27.44 9.80
CA GLY A 259 21.99 -27.41 9.63
C GLY A 259 22.60 -26.02 9.40
N SER A 260 21.79 -24.96 9.40
CA SER A 260 22.26 -23.57 9.30
C SER A 260 22.80 -23.04 10.64
N PHE A 261 23.07 -21.73 10.74
CA PHE A 261 23.51 -21.04 11.96
C PHE A 261 22.68 -21.34 13.21
N ILE A 262 21.42 -21.76 13.08
CA ILE A 262 20.55 -22.13 14.21
C ILE A 262 20.99 -23.41 14.96
N GLN A 263 21.97 -24.17 14.43
CA GLN A 263 22.65 -25.24 15.17
C GLN A 263 23.88 -24.79 15.97
N ASN A 264 24.38 -23.58 15.72
CA ASN A 264 25.65 -23.09 16.24
C ASN A 264 25.42 -22.18 17.46
N ALA A 265 25.28 -22.80 18.63
CA ALA A 265 25.15 -22.06 19.89
C ALA A 265 26.35 -21.13 20.15
N PRO A 266 26.13 -19.91 20.68
CA PRO A 266 27.20 -18.96 20.98
C PRO A 266 28.30 -19.54 21.88
N ALA A 267 29.55 -19.14 21.63
CA ALA A 267 30.67 -19.54 22.46
C ALA A 267 30.46 -19.10 23.92
N GLY A 268 30.48 -20.06 24.85
CA GLY A 268 30.22 -19.80 26.27
C GLY A 268 28.74 -19.81 26.68
N ASP A 269 27.82 -20.20 25.80
CA ASP A 269 26.41 -20.39 26.17
C ASP A 269 26.27 -21.41 27.32
N PRO A 270 25.47 -21.12 28.37
CA PRO A 270 25.37 -21.96 29.56
C PRO A 270 24.55 -23.25 29.36
N ALA A 271 23.78 -23.37 28.26
CA ALA A 271 23.02 -24.57 27.93
C ALA A 271 22.92 -24.77 26.40
N PRO A 272 24.03 -25.08 25.70
CA PRO A 272 24.09 -25.04 24.23
C PRO A 272 23.04 -25.90 23.51
N ALA A 273 22.77 -27.11 24.01
CA ALA A 273 21.74 -27.98 23.44
C ALA A 273 20.31 -27.39 23.59
N ALA A 274 20.04 -26.70 24.69
CA ALA A 274 18.77 -26.00 24.90
C ALA A 274 18.67 -24.73 24.05
N TRP A 275 19.80 -24.04 23.79
CA TRP A 275 19.86 -22.94 22.83
C TRP A 275 19.48 -23.41 21.43
N VAL A 276 20.05 -24.53 20.94
CA VAL A 276 19.76 -25.07 19.60
C VAL A 276 18.29 -25.49 19.47
N GLN A 277 17.74 -26.20 20.47
CA GLN A 277 16.33 -26.57 20.47
C GLN A 277 15.42 -25.34 20.45
N ARG A 278 15.75 -24.29 21.23
CA ARG A 278 15.02 -23.02 21.22
C ARG A 278 15.08 -22.33 19.87
N MET A 279 16.26 -22.25 19.24
CA MET A 279 16.41 -21.53 17.96
C MET A 279 15.69 -22.24 16.82
N ARG A 280 15.73 -23.57 16.75
CA ARG A 280 14.96 -24.35 15.77
C ARG A 280 13.45 -24.20 15.96
N PHE A 281 12.98 -24.24 17.22
CA PHE A 281 11.56 -24.01 17.54
C PHE A 281 11.12 -22.56 17.25
N TYR A 282 11.98 -21.58 17.52
CA TYR A 282 11.73 -20.17 17.22
C TYR A 282 11.64 -19.93 15.72
N ALA A 283 12.63 -20.40 14.95
CA ALA A 283 12.63 -20.30 13.48
C ALA A 283 11.37 -20.93 12.89
N ALA A 284 11.00 -22.14 13.32
CA ALA A 284 9.77 -22.78 12.84
C ALA A 284 8.53 -21.88 12.98
N ILE A 285 8.31 -21.26 14.15
CA ILE A 285 7.13 -20.40 14.33
C ILE A 285 7.29 -19.03 13.63
N HIS A 286 8.52 -18.54 13.44
CA HIS A 286 8.81 -17.33 12.66
C HIS A 286 8.38 -17.49 11.20
N GLU A 287 8.88 -18.53 10.53
CA GLU A 287 8.54 -18.78 9.13
C GLU A 287 7.06 -19.17 8.95
N MET A 288 6.49 -19.93 9.88
CA MET A 288 5.04 -20.15 9.94
C MET A 288 4.28 -18.83 10.11
N GLY A 289 4.81 -17.86 10.86
CA GLY A 289 4.24 -16.52 10.97
C GLY A 289 4.13 -15.79 9.63
N HIS A 290 5.15 -15.92 8.76
CA HIS A 290 5.08 -15.39 7.39
C HIS A 290 3.93 -16.00 6.57
N THR A 291 3.62 -17.30 6.71
CA THR A 291 2.47 -17.92 6.01
C THR A 291 1.12 -17.32 6.42
N PHE A 292 0.96 -16.92 7.69
CA PHE A 292 -0.20 -16.17 8.19
C PHE A 292 -0.27 -14.73 7.66
N ASN A 293 0.62 -14.36 6.73
CA ASN A 293 0.84 -13.01 6.27
C ASN A 293 1.26 -12.15 7.49
N LEU A 294 2.51 -12.32 7.97
CA LEU A 294 3.11 -11.42 8.96
C LEU A 294 4.50 -10.97 8.51
N ALA A 295 4.71 -9.66 8.50
CA ALA A 295 6.02 -9.06 8.28
C ALA A 295 6.91 -9.11 9.54
N HIS A 296 8.22 -9.01 9.32
CA HIS A 296 9.23 -8.81 10.37
C HIS A 296 8.92 -7.63 11.28
N SER A 297 9.11 -7.74 12.61
CA SER A 297 8.72 -6.67 13.54
C SER A 297 9.42 -5.32 13.28
N TRP A 298 10.70 -5.31 12.90
CA TRP A 298 11.45 -4.08 12.54
C TRP A 298 11.16 -3.57 11.12
N GLN A 299 10.29 -4.27 10.38
CA GLN A 299 10.07 -4.12 8.95
C GLN A 299 8.57 -4.33 8.65
N LYS A 300 7.73 -3.57 9.35
CA LYS A 300 6.28 -3.45 9.12
C LYS A 300 5.97 -2.23 8.24
N GLN A 301 6.70 -1.15 8.45
CA GLN A 301 6.68 0.05 7.63
C GLN A 301 7.72 -0.09 6.50
N HIS A 302 7.31 -0.75 5.40
CA HIS A 302 8.13 -0.99 4.21
C HIS A 302 7.87 0.03 3.08
N PRO A 303 8.79 0.18 2.11
CA PRO A 303 8.51 0.85 0.84
C PRO A 303 7.43 0.08 0.06
N PRO A 304 6.41 0.74 -0.53
CA PRO A 304 5.25 0.10 -1.18
C PRO A 304 5.55 -0.63 -2.50
N ALA A 305 6.82 -0.85 -2.84
CA ALA A 305 7.22 -1.71 -3.96
C ALA A 305 6.89 -3.20 -3.72
N TRP A 306 6.65 -3.60 -2.46
CA TRP A 306 6.39 -5.00 -2.06
C TRP A 306 4.92 -5.25 -1.69
N GLY A 307 4.03 -4.27 -1.85
CA GLY A 307 2.61 -4.38 -1.47
C GLY A 307 2.09 -3.07 -0.88
N THR A 308 0.78 -2.96 -0.68
CA THR A 308 0.18 -1.76 -0.04
C THR A 308 -0.77 -2.14 1.09
N PRO A 309 -0.82 -1.34 2.16
CA PRO A 309 -0.97 -1.97 3.47
C PRO A 309 -2.41 -1.81 4.08
N TRP A 310 -2.91 -2.92 4.66
CA TRP A 310 -4.04 -3.26 5.61
C TRP A 310 -4.62 -2.35 6.75
N THR A 311 -3.87 -2.20 7.87
CA THR A 311 -4.02 -1.37 9.13
C THR A 311 -2.68 -0.78 9.68
N PRO A 312 -2.46 0.52 9.96
CA PRO A 312 -1.12 1.14 10.07
C PRO A 312 -0.18 0.41 11.03
N LEU A 313 0.93 -0.14 10.52
CA LEU A 313 1.93 -0.81 11.37
C LEU A 313 3.25 -0.05 11.35
N ALA A 314 3.56 0.60 12.47
CA ALA A 314 4.90 1.11 12.74
C ALA A 314 5.90 -0.05 12.85
N ASN A 315 7.17 0.22 12.54
CA ASN A 315 8.25 -0.71 12.88
C ASN A 315 8.35 -0.84 14.41
N GLU A 316 8.30 -2.08 14.90
CA GLU A 316 8.50 -2.46 16.30
C GLU A 316 9.84 -3.20 16.45
N PRO A 317 11.01 -2.55 16.25
CA PRO A 317 12.32 -3.23 16.35
C PRO A 317 12.61 -3.78 17.76
N GLU A 318 11.96 -3.23 18.79
CA GLU A 318 12.03 -3.68 20.18
C GLU A 318 10.86 -4.61 20.58
N ALA A 319 10.10 -5.16 19.62
CA ALA A 319 9.08 -6.14 19.94
C ALA A 319 9.71 -7.44 20.48
N LEU A 320 9.27 -7.89 21.64
CA LEU A 320 9.52 -9.25 22.14
C LEU A 320 8.60 -10.26 21.43
N SER A 321 8.72 -10.31 20.10
CA SER A 321 7.89 -11.13 19.21
C SER A 321 8.66 -12.25 18.53
N ILE A 322 7.95 -13.34 18.24
CA ILE A 322 8.35 -14.36 17.28
C ILE A 322 8.77 -13.74 15.94
N MET A 323 8.13 -12.68 15.46
CA MET A 323 8.44 -12.03 14.17
C MET A 323 9.62 -11.05 14.22
N ASN A 324 10.28 -10.86 15.37
CA ASN A 324 11.52 -10.10 15.45
C ASN A 324 12.72 -11.00 15.07
N TYR A 325 13.93 -10.44 15.01
CA TYR A 325 15.16 -11.21 14.99
C TYR A 325 15.85 -10.97 16.33
N PRO A 326 16.14 -12.01 17.14
CA PRO A 326 16.78 -11.84 18.45
C PRO A 326 18.11 -11.07 18.37
N GLN A 327 18.81 -11.14 17.24
CA GLN A 327 20.07 -10.45 16.96
C GLN A 327 19.89 -8.96 16.64
N ARG A 328 18.69 -8.51 16.24
CA ARG A 328 18.36 -7.11 15.91
C ARG A 328 17.80 -6.31 17.10
N PHE A 329 17.26 -6.98 18.12
CA PHE A 329 16.77 -6.38 19.36
C PHE A 329 17.85 -5.58 20.09
N THR A 330 17.52 -4.46 20.75
CA THR A 330 18.51 -3.67 21.49
C THR A 330 19.06 -4.45 22.70
N GLY A 331 20.39 -4.61 22.75
CA GLY A 331 21.06 -5.51 23.70
C GLY A 331 21.24 -6.95 23.19
N GLY A 332 20.74 -7.24 21.99
CA GLY A 332 20.97 -8.50 21.26
C GLY A 332 20.24 -9.71 21.84
N GLN A 333 20.60 -10.89 21.33
CA GLN A 333 19.87 -12.14 21.56
C GLN A 333 19.72 -12.51 23.04
N THR A 334 20.72 -12.19 23.87
CA THR A 334 20.65 -12.45 25.32
C THR A 334 19.61 -11.55 25.99
N ALA A 335 19.53 -10.27 25.63
CA ALA A 335 18.49 -9.37 26.16
C ALA A 335 17.11 -9.79 25.67
N PHE A 336 16.95 -10.08 24.37
CA PHE A 336 15.70 -10.57 23.80
C PHE A 336 15.17 -11.80 24.55
N PHE A 337 15.98 -12.86 24.70
CA PHE A 337 15.53 -14.07 25.38
C PHE A 337 15.40 -13.95 26.90
N ALA A 338 15.88 -12.87 27.53
CA ALA A 338 15.66 -12.63 28.95
C ALA A 338 14.18 -12.31 29.25
N ASP A 339 13.51 -11.61 28.33
CA ASP A 339 12.12 -11.13 28.51
C ASP A 339 11.11 -11.75 27.50
N PHE A 340 11.56 -12.56 26.55
CA PHE A 340 10.71 -13.20 25.54
C PHE A 340 9.85 -14.37 26.06
N GLU A 341 8.53 -14.31 25.83
CA GLU A 341 7.55 -15.30 26.31
C GLU A 341 7.10 -16.35 25.27
N TYR A 342 7.72 -16.44 24.09
CA TYR A 342 7.23 -17.25 22.95
C TYR A 342 5.82 -16.83 22.48
N ARG A 343 5.66 -15.53 22.20
CA ARG A 343 4.42 -14.91 21.72
C ARG A 343 4.66 -13.98 20.53
N PHE A 344 3.57 -13.61 19.86
CA PHE A 344 3.51 -12.53 18.88
C PHE A 344 3.22 -11.18 19.56
N SER A 345 3.54 -10.05 18.92
CA SER A 345 3.22 -8.71 19.42
C SER A 345 1.70 -8.46 19.41
N ASP A 346 1.23 -7.48 20.18
CA ASP A 346 -0.22 -7.18 20.23
C ASP A 346 -0.76 -6.74 18.85
N ALA A 347 0.04 -6.04 18.04
CA ALA A 347 -0.31 -5.71 16.66
C ALA A 347 -0.43 -6.95 15.74
N GLU A 348 0.44 -7.95 15.91
CA GLU A 348 0.38 -9.21 15.15
C GLU A 348 -0.78 -10.10 15.60
N LEU A 349 -1.11 -10.10 16.90
CA LEU A 349 -2.30 -10.75 17.44
C LEU A 349 -3.58 -10.10 16.92
N LEU A 350 -3.64 -8.76 16.90
CA LEU A 350 -4.76 -8.01 16.32
C LEU A 350 -4.99 -8.40 14.86
N PHE A 351 -3.92 -8.45 14.06
CA PHE A 351 -3.98 -8.87 12.66
C PHE A 351 -4.53 -10.29 12.52
N MET A 352 -3.89 -11.29 13.14
CA MET A 352 -4.30 -12.70 13.04
C MET A 352 -5.73 -12.98 13.53
N ARG A 353 -6.21 -12.24 14.54
CA ARG A 353 -7.53 -12.47 15.16
C ARG A 353 -8.67 -11.68 14.50
N HIS A 354 -8.38 -10.48 14.01
CA HIS A 354 -9.42 -9.51 13.67
C HIS A 354 -9.34 -8.92 12.26
N ALA A 355 -8.31 -9.22 11.47
CA ALA A 355 -8.33 -8.89 10.06
C ALA A 355 -9.49 -9.60 9.30
N PRO A 356 -9.94 -9.05 8.16
CA PRO A 356 -10.64 -9.83 7.15
C PRO A 356 -9.90 -11.12 6.81
N GLU A 357 -10.63 -12.24 6.78
CA GLU A 357 -10.10 -13.60 6.64
C GLU A 357 -9.13 -13.74 5.45
N GLN A 358 -9.45 -13.07 4.33
CA GLN A 358 -8.66 -13.08 3.11
C GLN A 358 -7.24 -12.52 3.24
N PHE A 359 -6.97 -11.73 4.28
CA PHE A 359 -5.66 -11.11 4.50
C PHE A 359 -4.71 -12.02 5.29
N VAL A 360 -5.26 -13.02 5.99
CA VAL A 360 -4.56 -13.91 6.93
C VAL A 360 -4.49 -15.34 6.39
N GLN A 361 -5.58 -15.81 5.78
CA GLN A 361 -5.71 -17.14 5.21
C GLN A 361 -4.62 -17.40 4.16
N MET A 362 -3.96 -18.56 4.24
CA MET A 362 -2.98 -19.02 3.26
C MET A 362 -3.64 -19.17 1.87
N GLY A 363 -2.88 -18.91 0.81
CA GLY A 363 -3.38 -18.98 -0.56
C GLY A 363 -4.37 -17.88 -0.96
N ASN A 364 -4.54 -16.80 -0.18
CA ASN A 364 -5.56 -15.78 -0.43
C ASN A 364 -4.98 -14.42 -0.90
N ALA A 365 -4.75 -13.45 0.00
CA ALA A 365 -4.08 -12.19 -0.35
C ALA A 365 -2.60 -12.38 -0.73
N ASP A 366 -2.07 -11.47 -1.56
CA ASP A 366 -0.67 -11.47 -2.01
C ASP A 366 0.32 -11.27 -0.86
N TRP A 367 1.53 -11.83 -0.97
CA TRP A 367 2.56 -11.75 0.10
C TRP A 367 3.04 -10.30 0.21
N PHE A 368 3.06 -9.76 1.43
CA PHE A 368 3.18 -8.33 1.74
C PHE A 368 2.10 -7.40 1.14
N ASP A 369 1.20 -7.87 0.26
CA ASP A 369 -0.04 -7.16 0.03
C ASP A 369 -0.88 -7.22 1.30
N GLN A 370 -1.52 -6.10 1.62
CA GLN A 370 -2.36 -5.99 2.80
C GLN A 370 -1.53 -6.21 4.11
N HIS A 371 -0.46 -5.42 4.29
CA HIS A 371 0.35 -5.32 5.52
C HIS A 371 0.42 -3.90 6.19
N GLY A 372 -0.71 -3.20 6.37
CA GLY A 372 -0.84 -2.02 7.28
C GLY A 372 -1.18 -0.51 6.91
N PHE A 373 -2.44 -0.01 6.69
CA PHE A 373 -2.97 1.39 6.87
C PHE A 373 -4.52 1.49 7.09
N GLN A 374 -5.14 2.57 7.62
CA GLN A 374 -6.51 2.68 8.25
C GLN A 374 -6.59 2.28 9.74
N GLN A 375 -6.16 3.11 10.68
CA GLN A 375 -6.87 4.35 10.97
C GLN A 375 -6.43 5.50 10.08
N ALA A 376 -7.41 6.08 9.39
CA ALA A 376 -7.43 7.52 9.21
C ALA A 376 -8.13 8.06 10.47
N ASN A 377 -7.52 8.95 11.25
CA ASN A 377 -8.14 9.57 12.41
C ASN A 377 -9.14 10.66 11.98
N VAL A 378 -10.18 10.24 11.26
CA VAL A 378 -11.20 11.14 10.73
C VAL A 378 -12.04 11.66 11.88
N SER A 379 -11.96 12.96 12.14
CA SER A 379 -12.80 13.62 13.13
C SER A 379 -14.29 13.35 12.87
N PRO A 380 -15.11 13.06 13.90
CA PRO A 380 -16.56 12.98 13.76
C PRO A 380 -17.20 14.33 13.41
N GLU A 381 -16.48 15.44 13.63
CA GLU A 381 -16.84 16.80 13.23
C GLU A 381 -15.73 17.35 12.33
N PRO A 382 -15.65 16.92 11.05
CA PRO A 382 -14.54 17.27 10.16
C PRO A 382 -14.58 18.76 9.81
N LYS A 383 -13.45 19.45 9.97
CA LYS A 383 -13.31 20.88 9.61
C LYS A 383 -13.24 21.09 8.10
N PHE A 384 -12.73 20.10 7.38
CA PHE A 384 -12.46 20.15 5.95
C PHE A 384 -13.14 19.02 5.17
N LYS A 385 -13.36 19.26 3.88
CA LYS A 385 -13.74 18.23 2.90
C LYS A 385 -12.69 18.19 1.79
N LEU A 386 -12.05 17.04 1.62
CA LEU A 386 -11.16 16.76 0.49
C LEU A 386 -11.95 16.09 -0.65
N GLU A 387 -11.75 16.54 -1.88
CA GLU A 387 -12.39 15.95 -3.07
C GLU A 387 -11.37 15.66 -4.17
N LEU A 388 -11.34 14.40 -4.64
CA LEU A 388 -10.65 13.97 -5.85
C LEU A 388 -11.58 14.06 -7.05
N ARG A 389 -11.20 14.86 -8.05
CA ARG A 389 -12.04 15.21 -9.19
C ARG A 389 -11.27 15.14 -10.52
N VAL A 390 -12.01 15.15 -11.62
CA VAL A 390 -11.47 15.20 -12.99
C VAL A 390 -12.10 16.37 -13.74
N ASN A 391 -11.33 17.02 -14.62
CA ASN A 391 -11.76 18.20 -15.37
C ASN A 391 -12.50 17.85 -16.68
N ARG A 392 -13.46 16.90 -16.59
CA ARG A 392 -14.20 16.30 -17.71
C ARG A 392 -15.52 15.66 -17.25
N ASP A 393 -16.49 15.54 -18.16
CA ASP A 393 -17.86 15.04 -17.85
C ASP A 393 -17.91 13.62 -17.26
N LYS A 394 -16.95 12.78 -17.61
CA LYS A 394 -16.83 11.39 -17.14
C LYS A 394 -15.37 11.08 -16.85
N PRO A 395 -15.04 10.35 -15.77
CA PRO A 395 -13.67 9.90 -15.48
C PRO A 395 -13.26 8.73 -16.40
N LEU A 396 -13.28 9.00 -17.70
CA LEU A 396 -12.83 8.12 -18.78
C LEU A 396 -11.57 8.73 -19.40
N PHE A 397 -10.52 7.94 -19.42
CA PHE A 397 -9.22 8.25 -20.01
C PHE A 397 -9.03 7.36 -21.24
N GLU A 398 -8.36 7.88 -22.26
CA GLU A 398 -7.94 7.09 -23.41
C GLU A 398 -6.86 6.07 -22.97
N PHE A 399 -6.66 5.01 -23.73
CA PHE A 399 -5.46 4.19 -23.51
C PHE A 399 -4.22 5.06 -23.73
N MET A 400 -3.14 4.81 -22.99
CA MET A 400 -1.93 5.65 -22.95
C MET A 400 -2.12 7.10 -22.45
N GLU A 401 -3.34 7.59 -22.19
CA GLU A 401 -3.54 8.95 -21.67
C GLU A 401 -3.04 9.06 -20.22
N PRO A 402 -2.04 9.92 -19.93
CA PRO A 402 -1.60 10.12 -18.55
C PRO A 402 -2.71 10.77 -17.71
N VAL A 403 -2.92 10.23 -16.52
CA VAL A 403 -3.98 10.63 -15.58
C VAL A 403 -3.51 11.79 -14.70
N VAL A 404 -4.10 12.95 -14.95
CA VAL A 404 -4.04 14.13 -14.08
C VAL A 404 -5.37 14.30 -13.36
N LEU A 405 -5.33 14.46 -12.04
CA LEU A 405 -6.47 14.66 -11.16
C LEU A 405 -6.45 16.07 -10.55
N GLU A 406 -7.62 16.57 -10.13
CA GLU A 406 -7.73 17.84 -9.41
C GLU A 406 -8.11 17.58 -7.96
N LEU A 407 -7.27 18.07 -7.04
CA LEU A 407 -7.49 18.07 -5.61
C LEU A 407 -8.33 19.30 -5.22
N LYS A 408 -9.16 19.16 -4.19
CA LYS A 408 -9.86 20.30 -3.58
C LYS A 408 -10.02 20.11 -2.09
N LEU A 409 -9.51 21.06 -1.31
CA LEU A 409 -9.77 21.14 0.11
C LEU A 409 -10.74 22.29 0.38
N THR A 410 -11.93 21.99 0.89
CA THR A 410 -12.97 22.98 1.24
C THR A 410 -13.07 23.11 2.75
N ASN A 411 -13.08 24.33 3.30
CA ASN A 411 -13.44 24.54 4.70
C ASN A 411 -14.95 24.36 4.87
N ILE A 412 -15.38 23.34 5.61
CA ILE A 412 -16.80 23.06 5.90
C ILE A 412 -17.20 23.42 7.34
N SER A 413 -16.25 23.88 8.15
CA SER A 413 -16.50 24.37 9.51
C SER A 413 -17.23 25.72 9.55
N GLY A 414 -17.72 26.10 10.73
CA GLY A 414 -18.38 27.39 10.94
C GLY A 414 -17.46 28.61 11.06
N GLY A 415 -16.13 28.44 11.02
CA GLY A 415 -15.15 29.50 11.25
C GLY A 415 -13.97 29.47 10.27
N PRO A 416 -13.15 30.53 10.21
CA PRO A 416 -11.95 30.54 9.39
C PRO A 416 -10.95 29.47 9.89
N GLN A 417 -10.30 28.78 8.96
CA GLN A 417 -9.24 27.82 9.25
C GLN A 417 -7.91 28.34 8.72
N LEU A 418 -6.81 28.04 9.43
CA LEU A 418 -5.46 28.34 8.99
C LEU A 418 -4.86 27.05 8.41
N ILE A 419 -4.30 27.12 7.20
CA ILE A 419 -3.63 25.99 6.54
C ILE A 419 -2.32 26.46 5.90
N HIS A 420 -1.40 25.54 5.60
CA HIS A 420 -0.21 25.88 4.83
C HIS A 420 -0.58 26.24 3.39
N GLU A 421 0.18 27.16 2.79
CA GLU A 421 -0.06 27.62 1.41
C GLU A 421 0.07 26.47 0.41
N ASN A 422 1.13 25.67 0.56
CA ASN A 422 1.47 24.54 -0.28
C ASN A 422 0.91 23.20 0.23
N LEU A 423 -0.07 23.20 1.15
CA LEU A 423 -0.59 21.98 1.79
C LEU A 423 -1.03 20.89 0.80
N LEU A 424 -1.64 21.26 -0.33
CA LEU A 424 -2.05 20.30 -1.35
C LEU A 424 -0.95 19.92 -2.35
N ALA A 425 0.19 20.62 -2.32
CA ALA A 425 1.37 20.33 -3.15
C ALA A 425 2.41 19.46 -2.42
N ASP A 426 2.34 19.42 -1.09
CA ASP A 426 3.19 18.57 -0.25
C ASP A 426 2.58 17.17 -0.14
N LEU A 427 3.17 16.22 -0.87
CA LEU A 427 2.72 14.83 -0.90
C LEU A 427 3.25 13.99 0.26
N ASP A 428 4.16 14.51 1.08
CA ASP A 428 4.65 13.80 2.26
C ASP A 428 3.60 13.81 3.39
N GLU A 429 2.74 14.83 3.42
CA GLU A 429 1.53 14.91 4.26
C GLU A 429 0.33 14.15 3.66
N MET A 430 0.54 13.28 2.67
CA MET A 430 -0.55 12.53 2.01
C MET A 430 -0.29 11.05 1.78
N THR A 431 -1.31 10.24 2.03
CA THR A 431 -1.38 8.87 1.53
C THR A 431 -2.31 8.83 0.32
N VAL A 432 -1.75 8.56 -0.87
CA VAL A 432 -2.51 8.42 -2.13
C VAL A 432 -2.51 6.97 -2.60
N ILE A 433 -3.69 6.38 -2.78
CA ILE A 433 -3.87 4.98 -3.16
C ILE A 433 -4.50 4.88 -4.55
N VAL A 434 -3.89 4.08 -5.42
CA VAL A 434 -4.42 3.67 -6.74
C VAL A 434 -4.69 2.17 -6.71
N LYS A 435 -5.93 1.75 -6.96
CA LYS A 435 -6.31 0.34 -7.03
C LYS A 435 -6.93 0.03 -8.39
N LYS A 436 -6.32 -0.85 -9.17
CA LYS A 436 -6.98 -1.44 -10.35
C LYS A 436 -8.00 -2.48 -9.89
N ASN A 437 -9.15 -2.57 -10.54
CA ASN A 437 -10.13 -3.63 -10.28
C ASN A 437 -9.48 -5.02 -10.46
N ASN A 438 -9.75 -5.92 -9.51
CA ASN A 438 -9.20 -7.29 -9.44
C ASN A 438 -7.66 -7.35 -9.35
N ARG A 439 -7.01 -6.28 -8.88
CA ARG A 439 -5.60 -6.26 -8.49
C ARG A 439 -5.46 -5.72 -7.05
N PRO A 440 -4.32 -5.95 -6.38
CA PRO A 440 -3.89 -5.20 -5.21
C PRO A 440 -4.02 -3.68 -5.37
N ALA A 441 -4.13 -2.99 -4.23
CA ALA A 441 -3.95 -1.55 -4.19
C ALA A 441 -2.45 -1.21 -4.29
N ARG A 442 -2.11 0.01 -4.73
CA ARG A 442 -0.75 0.54 -4.74
C ARG A 442 -0.74 1.96 -4.18
N GLN A 443 0.16 2.27 -3.24
CA GLN A 443 0.41 3.65 -2.86
C GLN A 443 1.21 4.36 -3.96
N PHE A 444 0.70 5.49 -4.42
CA PHE A 444 1.41 6.39 -5.32
C PHE A 444 2.57 7.06 -4.56
N MET A 445 3.80 6.87 -5.04
CA MET A 445 5.00 7.54 -4.53
C MET A 445 5.55 8.51 -5.59
N PRO A 446 5.58 9.83 -5.37
CA PRO A 446 6.17 10.76 -6.32
C PRO A 446 7.69 10.55 -6.48
N TYR A 447 8.23 10.90 -7.65
CA TYR A 447 9.67 10.82 -7.92
C TYR A 447 10.50 11.84 -7.11
N ALA A 448 9.88 12.93 -6.64
CA ALA A 448 10.50 13.99 -5.86
C ALA A 448 9.61 14.41 -4.68
N GLN A 449 10.26 14.86 -3.61
CA GLN A 449 9.67 15.46 -2.43
C GLN A 449 10.11 16.93 -2.38
N TYR A 450 9.24 17.84 -1.92
CA TYR A 450 9.47 19.28 -1.99
C TYR A 450 9.47 19.92 -0.61
N CYS A 451 10.64 20.37 -0.14
CA CYS A 451 10.75 21.12 1.10
C CYS A 451 10.42 22.60 0.86
N PHE A 452 9.18 23.01 1.13
CA PHE A 452 8.75 24.40 0.97
C PHE A 452 9.13 25.29 2.16
N LEU A 453 9.26 26.60 1.93
CA LEU A 453 9.26 27.57 3.02
C LEU A 453 7.84 27.66 3.59
N HIS A 454 7.73 27.57 4.90
CA HIS A 454 6.44 27.47 5.60
C HIS A 454 5.71 28.83 5.63
N SER A 455 4.66 28.96 4.80
CA SER A 455 3.72 30.08 4.78
C SER A 455 2.30 29.59 5.05
N ASN A 456 1.50 30.42 5.73
CA ASN A 456 0.13 30.09 6.11
C ASN A 456 -0.87 30.99 5.37
N GLN A 457 -1.98 30.38 4.92
CA GLN A 457 -3.13 31.04 4.32
C GLN A 457 -4.39 30.81 5.16
N VAL A 458 -5.34 31.75 5.12
CA VAL A 458 -6.64 31.62 5.80
C VAL A 458 -7.69 31.18 4.80
N LEU A 459 -8.37 30.07 5.10
CA LEU A 459 -9.49 29.55 4.32
C LEU A 459 -10.80 29.87 5.06
N MET A 460 -11.63 30.79 4.55
CA MET A 460 -12.90 31.16 5.19
C MET A 460 -13.94 30.03 5.04
N PRO A 461 -15.03 30.02 5.83
CA PRO A 461 -16.10 29.03 5.68
C PRO A 461 -16.62 28.97 4.23
N LYS A 462 -16.62 27.76 3.65
CA LYS A 462 -16.96 27.41 2.25
C LYS A 462 -15.90 27.77 1.19
N ASP A 463 -14.84 28.49 1.53
CA ASP A 463 -13.74 28.69 0.59
C ASP A 463 -13.02 27.37 0.31
N SER A 464 -12.31 27.31 -0.82
CA SER A 464 -11.62 26.12 -1.27
C SER A 464 -10.25 26.45 -1.85
N THR A 465 -9.26 25.60 -1.56
CA THR A 465 -7.97 25.57 -2.27
C THR A 465 -7.88 24.32 -3.15
N TYR A 466 -7.02 24.38 -4.16
CA TYR A 466 -6.97 23.43 -5.28
C TYR A 466 -5.52 23.11 -5.65
N GLN A 467 -5.26 21.90 -6.15
CA GLN A 467 -3.97 21.53 -6.72
C GLN A 467 -4.11 20.43 -7.79
N SER A 468 -3.17 20.35 -8.72
CA SER A 468 -3.06 19.24 -9.68
C SER A 468 -2.32 18.05 -9.08
N LEU A 469 -2.73 16.83 -9.45
CA LEU A 469 -2.05 15.59 -9.07
C LEU A 469 -1.86 14.69 -10.30
N PHE A 470 -0.62 14.59 -10.77
CA PHE A 470 -0.20 13.59 -11.74
C PHE A 470 0.03 12.24 -11.06
N VAL A 471 -0.87 11.27 -11.26
CA VAL A 471 -0.88 10.00 -10.49
C VAL A 471 -0.39 8.79 -11.30
N SER A 472 -0.12 8.96 -12.59
CA SER A 472 0.14 7.87 -13.54
C SER A 472 1.36 7.01 -13.20
N THR A 473 2.44 7.63 -12.71
CA THR A 473 3.75 7.00 -12.57
C THR A 473 4.58 7.68 -11.49
N GLY A 474 5.46 6.91 -10.83
CA GLY A 474 6.23 7.34 -9.68
C GLY A 474 7.36 6.36 -9.34
N ARG A 475 7.87 6.41 -8.11
CA ARG A 475 9.00 5.54 -7.68
C ARG A 475 8.71 4.03 -7.76
N GLY A 476 7.43 3.64 -7.76
CA GLY A 476 6.98 2.26 -7.95
C GLY A 476 6.75 1.85 -9.42
N GLY A 477 7.16 2.68 -10.38
CA GLY A 477 6.85 2.49 -11.80
C GLY A 477 5.50 3.11 -12.18
N TRP A 478 4.83 2.54 -13.17
CA TRP A 478 3.49 2.99 -13.58
C TRP A 478 2.40 2.39 -12.69
N ASN A 479 1.45 3.25 -12.28
CA ASN A 479 0.28 2.88 -11.47
C ASN A 479 -0.97 2.70 -12.32
N ILE A 480 -0.97 3.28 -13.53
CA ILE A 480 -2.07 3.25 -14.50
C ILE A 480 -1.47 3.03 -15.89
N ASP A 481 -1.33 1.77 -16.28
CA ASP A 481 -0.67 1.27 -17.49
C ASP A 481 -1.58 0.34 -18.31
N GLU A 482 -2.41 -0.47 -17.66
CA GLU A 482 -3.32 -1.41 -18.32
C GLU A 482 -4.75 -0.82 -18.54
N PRO A 483 -5.49 -1.21 -19.59
CA PRO A 483 -6.93 -0.90 -19.73
C PRO A 483 -7.78 -1.42 -18.57
N GLY A 484 -8.89 -0.75 -18.27
CA GLY A 484 -9.88 -1.22 -17.29
C GLY A 484 -10.33 -0.16 -16.29
N TYR A 485 -10.87 -0.62 -15.16
CA TYR A 485 -11.36 0.26 -14.09
C TYR A 485 -10.33 0.37 -12.97
N TYR A 486 -10.19 1.59 -12.44
CA TYR A 486 -9.36 1.93 -11.30
C TYR A 486 -10.18 2.72 -10.28
N THR A 487 -9.72 2.71 -9.04
CA THR A 487 -10.19 3.59 -7.97
C THR A 487 -8.99 4.32 -7.40
N VAL A 488 -9.07 5.66 -7.32
CA VAL A 488 -8.08 6.50 -6.65
C VAL A 488 -8.72 7.10 -5.41
N GLN A 489 -8.04 7.02 -4.27
CA GLN A 489 -8.47 7.65 -3.02
C GLN A 489 -7.25 8.19 -2.28
N MET A 490 -7.42 9.25 -1.50
CA MET A 490 -6.35 9.82 -0.69
C MET A 490 -6.81 10.17 0.73
N ALA A 491 -5.86 10.20 1.65
CA ALA A 491 -5.96 10.86 2.94
C ALA A 491 -4.92 11.98 3.01
N LEU A 492 -5.33 13.15 3.46
CA LEU A 492 -4.47 14.27 3.84
C LEU A 492 -4.33 14.27 5.37
N HIS A 493 -3.10 14.26 5.85
CA HIS A 493 -2.75 14.23 7.26
C HIS A 493 -2.69 15.68 7.80
N LEU A 494 -3.44 16.01 8.86
CA LEU A 494 -3.52 17.36 9.43
C LEU A 494 -3.47 17.33 10.98
N ASP A 495 -2.31 17.65 11.55
CA ASP A 495 -2.05 17.60 12.99
C ASP A 495 -2.46 16.23 13.59
N ASP A 496 -3.59 16.19 14.30
CA ASP A 496 -4.16 15.00 14.94
C ASP A 496 -5.25 14.30 14.10
N GLU A 497 -5.70 14.88 12.96
CA GLU A 497 -6.86 14.39 12.19
C GLU A 497 -6.56 14.12 10.70
N ASP A 498 -7.29 13.16 10.12
CA ASP A 498 -7.16 12.80 8.70
C ASP A 498 -8.37 13.23 7.88
N VAL A 499 -8.11 13.91 6.75
CA VAL A 499 -9.14 14.33 5.80
C VAL A 499 -9.12 13.40 4.58
N VAL A 500 -10.04 12.45 4.55
CA VAL A 500 -10.14 11.43 3.49
C VAL A 500 -11.00 11.92 2.32
N SER A 501 -10.54 11.69 1.09
CA SER A 501 -11.27 12.02 -0.14
C SER A 501 -12.40 11.05 -0.44
N ASN A 502 -13.28 11.43 -1.36
CA ASN A 502 -14.09 10.45 -2.10
C ASN A 502 -13.17 9.42 -2.80
N ALA A 503 -13.65 8.17 -2.88
CA ALA A 503 -13.07 7.16 -3.77
C ALA A 503 -13.47 7.49 -5.21
N LEU A 504 -12.54 8.04 -5.99
CA LEU A 504 -12.74 8.40 -7.39
C LEU A 504 -12.56 7.15 -8.26
N SER A 505 -13.66 6.58 -8.75
CA SER A 505 -13.58 5.54 -9.78
C SER A 505 -13.35 6.16 -11.15
N LEU A 506 -12.36 5.66 -11.87
CA LEU A 506 -12.04 6.04 -13.25
C LEU A 506 -11.90 4.81 -14.14
N ARG A 507 -11.98 5.01 -15.46
CA ARG A 507 -11.78 3.97 -16.47
C ARG A 507 -10.73 4.41 -17.47
N VAL A 508 -9.79 3.52 -17.78
CA VAL A 508 -8.90 3.59 -18.94
C VAL A 508 -9.53 2.78 -20.06
N ALA A 509 -9.61 3.35 -21.27
CA ALA A 509 -10.10 2.67 -22.45
C ALA A 509 -9.18 1.51 -22.90
N SER A 510 -9.70 0.63 -23.75
CA SER A 510 -8.86 -0.31 -24.51
C SER A 510 -8.09 0.42 -25.61
N PRO A 511 -6.99 -0.14 -26.13
CA PRO A 511 -6.28 0.42 -27.29
C PRO A 511 -7.23 0.58 -28.48
N HIS A 512 -7.14 1.70 -29.18
CA HIS A 512 -7.93 2.00 -30.38
C HIS A 512 -7.41 1.27 -31.63
N GLY A 513 -6.12 0.90 -31.66
CA GLY A 513 -5.50 0.23 -32.80
C GLY A 513 -4.07 -0.22 -32.51
N TYR A 514 -3.41 -0.74 -33.56
CA TYR A 514 -2.07 -1.32 -33.47
C TYR A 514 -1.00 -0.32 -32.99
N ASP A 515 -1.02 0.92 -33.46
CA ASP A 515 0.00 1.91 -33.05
C ASP A 515 -0.09 2.24 -31.55
N GLU A 516 -1.28 2.25 -30.95
CA GLU A 516 -1.42 2.40 -29.49
C GLU A 516 -0.93 1.15 -28.73
N GLU A 517 -1.22 -0.06 -29.21
CA GLU A 517 -0.74 -1.29 -28.56
C GLU A 517 0.79 -1.41 -28.63
N PHE A 518 1.37 -1.13 -29.79
CA PHE A 518 2.80 -1.20 -30.03
C PHE A 518 3.57 -0.14 -29.21
N LEU A 519 3.16 1.13 -29.29
CA LEU A 519 3.86 2.23 -28.61
C LEU A 519 3.68 2.18 -27.08
N ALA A 520 2.65 1.53 -26.56
CA ALA A 520 2.48 1.33 -25.12
C ALA A 520 3.65 0.54 -24.49
N GLN A 521 4.28 -0.37 -25.24
CA GLN A 521 5.41 -1.16 -24.75
C GLN A 521 6.66 -0.31 -24.48
N GLU A 522 6.79 0.84 -25.13
CA GLU A 522 7.86 1.81 -24.87
C GLU A 522 7.43 2.97 -23.96
N LEU A 523 6.15 3.41 -24.04
CA LEU A 523 5.61 4.47 -23.18
C LEU A 523 5.68 4.08 -21.70
N PHE A 524 5.32 2.85 -21.35
CA PHE A 524 5.23 2.42 -19.94
C PHE A 524 6.58 2.04 -19.32
N THR A 525 7.65 2.72 -19.73
CA THR A 525 9.01 2.61 -19.17
C THR A 525 9.27 3.65 -18.08
N ASP A 526 10.26 3.39 -17.21
CA ASP A 526 10.69 4.34 -16.17
C ASP A 526 11.32 5.62 -16.75
N GLU A 527 12.02 5.54 -17.90
CA GLU A 527 12.55 6.74 -18.57
C GLU A 527 11.43 7.71 -18.97
N VAL A 528 10.40 7.20 -19.67
CA VAL A 528 9.25 8.01 -20.09
C VAL A 528 8.44 8.50 -18.89
N GLY A 529 8.25 7.65 -17.88
CA GLY A 529 7.55 8.03 -16.66
C GLY A 529 8.22 9.22 -15.95
N ARG A 530 9.55 9.22 -15.84
CA ARG A 530 10.33 10.36 -15.33
C ARG A 530 10.26 11.58 -16.24
N ILE A 531 10.31 11.40 -17.56
CA ILE A 531 10.20 12.54 -18.50
C ILE A 531 8.86 13.26 -18.28
N LEU A 532 7.76 12.53 -18.19
CA LEU A 532 6.43 13.11 -17.98
C LEU A 532 6.26 13.72 -16.59
N ALA A 533 6.74 13.06 -15.53
CA ALA A 533 6.60 13.53 -14.15
C ALA A 533 7.43 14.78 -13.79
N PHE A 534 8.40 15.17 -14.63
CA PHE A 534 9.26 16.35 -14.44
C PHE A 534 9.09 17.41 -15.56
N ASP A 535 8.00 17.35 -16.32
CA ASP A 535 7.72 18.21 -17.48
C ASP A 535 8.83 18.21 -18.54
N GLY A 536 9.63 17.14 -18.62
CA GLY A 536 10.65 16.96 -19.65
C GLY A 536 12.07 16.65 -19.16
N SER A 537 12.89 16.10 -20.07
CA SER A 537 14.32 15.85 -19.81
C SER A 537 15.14 15.93 -21.10
N GLN A 538 16.37 16.46 -21.07
CA GLN A 538 17.33 16.33 -22.18
C GLN A 538 18.30 15.14 -22.01
N TYR A 539 18.10 14.28 -21.00
CA TYR A 539 19.00 13.14 -20.69
C TYR A 539 18.52 11.82 -21.29
N PHE A 540 17.27 11.43 -21.00
CA PHE A 540 16.67 10.15 -21.41
C PHE A 540 16.39 10.14 -22.91
N ARG A 541 17.33 9.66 -23.73
CA ARG A 541 17.19 9.75 -25.20
C ARG A 541 16.09 8.84 -25.73
N ALA A 542 16.08 7.58 -25.31
CA ALA A 542 15.10 6.59 -25.76
C ALA A 542 13.68 7.04 -25.42
N GLY A 543 13.42 7.40 -24.16
CA GLY A 543 12.10 7.93 -23.79
C GLY A 543 11.69 9.20 -24.56
N ASN A 544 12.63 10.09 -24.91
CA ASN A 544 12.33 11.24 -25.78
C ASN A 544 12.08 10.86 -27.25
N ASP A 545 12.69 9.79 -27.76
CA ASP A 545 12.44 9.27 -29.11
C ASP A 545 11.04 8.63 -29.17
N THR A 546 10.67 7.81 -28.17
CA THR A 546 9.32 7.27 -28.02
C THR A 546 8.26 8.39 -27.93
N LEU A 547 8.51 9.45 -27.15
CA LEU A 547 7.57 10.59 -27.10
C LEU A 547 7.47 11.32 -28.45
N ARG A 548 8.56 11.44 -29.23
CA ARG A 548 8.49 11.99 -30.60
C ARG A 548 7.61 11.11 -31.49
N GLU A 549 7.83 9.81 -31.49
CA GLU A 549 7.05 8.86 -32.29
C GLU A 549 5.55 8.90 -31.94
N ILE A 550 5.22 9.05 -30.66
CA ILE A 550 3.85 9.30 -30.19
C ILE A 550 3.28 10.61 -30.77
N THR A 551 4.04 11.72 -30.78
CA THR A 551 3.54 12.99 -31.35
C THR A 551 3.39 12.97 -32.87
N GLU A 552 4.03 12.03 -33.56
CA GLU A 552 3.92 11.82 -35.01
C GLU A 552 2.77 10.85 -35.36
N LYS A 553 2.74 9.66 -34.75
CA LYS A 553 1.76 8.60 -35.05
C LYS A 553 0.41 8.78 -34.36
N LEU A 554 0.39 9.30 -33.14
CA LEU A 554 -0.80 9.43 -32.29
C LEU A 554 -1.19 10.91 -32.10
N SER A 555 -0.95 11.75 -33.11
CA SER A 555 -1.07 13.22 -33.04
C SER A 555 -2.46 13.78 -32.70
N ASP A 556 -3.51 12.97 -32.87
CA ASP A 556 -4.91 13.24 -32.54
C ASP A 556 -5.34 12.70 -31.16
N ARG A 557 -4.47 11.93 -30.50
CA ARG A 557 -4.72 11.27 -29.21
C ARG A 557 -4.21 12.13 -28.06
N ARG A 558 -4.83 12.05 -26.89
CA ARG A 558 -4.49 12.94 -25.76
C ARG A 558 -3.06 12.76 -25.23
N VAL A 559 -2.51 11.54 -25.32
CA VAL A 559 -1.11 11.27 -24.95
C VAL A 559 -0.11 12.15 -25.72
N ALA A 560 -0.41 12.53 -26.97
CA ALA A 560 0.44 13.43 -27.73
C ALA A 560 0.50 14.85 -27.15
N VAL A 561 -0.54 15.33 -26.45
CA VAL A 561 -0.51 16.64 -25.77
C VAL A 561 0.55 16.64 -24.67
N HIS A 562 0.54 15.62 -23.81
CA HIS A 562 1.53 15.43 -22.74
C HIS A 562 2.95 15.26 -23.31
N ALA A 563 3.09 14.46 -24.37
CA ALA A 563 4.36 14.25 -25.06
C ALA A 563 4.94 15.56 -25.63
N ARG A 564 4.12 16.39 -26.31
CA ARG A 564 4.55 17.70 -26.84
C ARG A 564 5.00 18.65 -25.72
N VAL A 565 4.27 18.71 -24.61
CA VAL A 565 4.66 19.54 -23.44
C VAL A 565 6.02 19.08 -22.90
N ALA A 566 6.19 17.80 -22.58
CA ALA A 566 7.43 17.28 -22.00
C ALA A 566 8.64 17.36 -22.95
N LEU A 567 8.43 17.29 -24.27
CA LEU A 567 9.48 17.54 -25.27
C LEU A 567 9.90 19.02 -25.36
N ALA A 568 8.97 19.95 -25.12
CA ALA A 568 9.15 21.37 -25.42
C ALA A 568 9.56 22.24 -24.23
N ILE A 569 9.08 21.95 -23.02
CA ILE A 569 9.41 22.71 -21.81
C ILE A 569 10.95 22.77 -21.56
N PRO A 570 11.74 21.68 -21.75
CA PRO A 570 13.20 21.73 -21.65
C PRO A 570 13.91 22.60 -22.71
N LEU A 571 13.19 23.06 -23.74
CA LEU A 571 13.73 23.86 -24.85
C LEU A 571 13.46 25.37 -24.69
N MET A 572 12.53 25.78 -23.83
CA MET A 572 12.17 27.19 -23.62
C MET A 572 13.23 28.03 -22.91
N ARG A 573 14.16 27.40 -22.18
CA ARG A 573 15.14 28.06 -21.31
C ARG A 573 16.51 27.37 -21.39
N GLU A 574 17.53 27.99 -20.80
CA GLU A 574 18.84 27.35 -20.66
C GLU A 574 18.74 26.05 -19.86
N TYR A 575 19.08 24.93 -20.48
CA TYR A 575 19.03 23.63 -19.83
C TYR A 575 20.42 23.21 -19.35
N LYS A 576 20.52 22.79 -18.09
CA LYS A 576 21.78 22.43 -17.43
C LYS A 576 21.84 20.91 -17.24
N GLN A 577 22.87 20.27 -17.77
CA GLN A 577 23.03 18.81 -17.74
C GLN A 577 24.41 18.46 -17.21
N LEU A 578 24.50 17.55 -16.23
CA LEU A 578 25.78 16.94 -15.84
C LEU A 578 26.22 15.95 -16.91
N VAL A 579 27.45 16.10 -17.41
CA VAL A 579 28.07 15.21 -18.38
C VAL A 579 29.34 14.63 -17.77
N LEU A 580 29.39 13.30 -17.68
CA LEU A 580 30.57 12.54 -17.25
C LEU A 580 31.34 12.01 -18.48
N PRO A 581 32.66 11.80 -18.39
CA PRO A 581 33.42 11.02 -19.38
C PRO A 581 32.86 9.60 -19.53
N SER A 582 32.82 9.10 -20.76
CA SER A 582 32.17 7.83 -21.11
C SER A 582 32.74 6.61 -20.36
N ASP A 583 34.03 6.65 -20.02
CA ASP A 583 34.73 5.60 -19.26
C ASP A 583 34.37 5.58 -17.76
N ARG A 584 33.69 6.62 -17.24
CA ARG A 584 33.54 6.87 -15.79
C ARG A 584 32.10 7.04 -15.30
N GLN A 585 31.10 6.69 -16.11
CA GLN A 585 29.69 6.76 -15.69
C GLN A 585 29.33 5.86 -14.49
N LYS A 586 30.15 4.84 -14.18
CA LYS A 586 29.96 3.92 -13.04
C LYS A 586 30.94 4.17 -11.87
N ASP A 587 31.69 5.27 -11.90
CA ASP A 587 32.69 5.59 -10.87
C ASP A 587 32.00 6.16 -9.62
N LEU A 588 32.29 5.59 -8.44
CA LEU A 588 31.65 5.97 -7.17
C LEU A 588 32.22 7.27 -6.56
N ARG A 589 33.17 7.92 -7.24
CA ARG A 589 33.76 9.19 -6.81
C ARG A 589 32.91 10.41 -7.19
N PRO A 590 33.03 11.54 -6.47
CA PRO A 590 32.34 12.78 -6.82
C PRO A 590 32.55 13.18 -8.29
N ALA A 591 31.48 13.62 -8.96
CA ALA A 591 31.49 13.96 -10.38
C ALA A 591 32.63 14.94 -10.77
N ALA A 592 32.99 15.88 -9.89
CA ALA A 592 34.07 16.83 -10.10
C ALA A 592 35.46 16.16 -10.19
N GLU A 593 35.72 15.10 -9.41
CA GLU A 593 37.00 14.37 -9.38
C GLU A 593 37.22 13.50 -10.61
N VAL A 594 36.13 13.00 -11.20
CA VAL A 594 36.15 12.19 -12.43
C VAL A 594 36.03 13.03 -13.70
N GLY A 595 36.20 14.36 -13.60
CA GLY A 595 36.21 15.27 -14.75
C GLY A 595 34.82 15.60 -15.32
N GLY A 596 33.76 15.35 -14.55
CA GLY A 596 32.39 15.72 -14.88
C GLY A 596 32.19 17.23 -15.01
N LYS A 597 31.33 17.65 -15.96
CA LYS A 597 31.10 19.06 -16.30
C LYS A 597 29.62 19.33 -16.46
N ILE A 598 29.18 20.53 -16.06
CA ILE A 598 27.86 21.03 -16.43
C ILE A 598 27.92 21.54 -17.87
N LYS A 599 27.19 20.89 -18.78
CA LYS A 599 26.87 21.41 -20.09
C LYS A 599 25.63 22.29 -19.99
N VAL A 600 25.70 23.51 -20.52
CA VAL A 600 24.54 24.40 -20.67
C VAL A 600 24.12 24.38 -22.14
N SER A 601 22.92 23.88 -22.42
CA SER A 601 22.27 23.98 -23.73
C SER A 601 21.53 25.32 -23.82
N ARG A 602 21.69 26.04 -24.94
CA ARG A 602 20.90 27.25 -25.22
C ARG A 602 19.42 26.91 -25.46
N PRO A 603 18.48 27.84 -25.20
CA PRO A 603 17.09 27.67 -25.59
C PRO A 603 16.94 27.43 -27.09
N LYS A 604 15.90 26.68 -27.47
CA LYS A 604 15.49 26.44 -28.85
C LYS A 604 14.03 26.87 -29.06
N ILE A 605 13.81 28.18 -29.01
CA ILE A 605 12.46 28.76 -28.91
C ILE A 605 11.56 28.40 -30.10
N ASP A 606 12.08 28.32 -31.32
CA ASP A 606 11.27 27.96 -32.49
C ASP A 606 10.80 26.50 -32.47
N GLU A 607 11.64 25.57 -31.99
CA GLU A 607 11.26 24.15 -31.76
C GLU A 607 10.22 24.07 -30.63
N ALA A 608 10.47 24.73 -29.50
CA ALA A 608 9.56 24.75 -28.36
C ALA A 608 8.19 25.35 -28.72
N ARG A 609 8.17 26.47 -29.46
CA ARG A 609 6.96 27.17 -29.90
C ARG A 609 6.11 26.30 -30.80
N LYS A 610 6.71 25.58 -31.75
CA LYS A 610 5.96 24.68 -32.65
C LYS A 610 5.14 23.67 -31.84
N GLU A 611 5.78 22.97 -30.91
CA GLU A 611 5.14 21.91 -30.13
C GLU A 611 4.12 22.46 -29.12
N LEU A 612 4.43 23.56 -28.43
CA LEU A 612 3.53 24.18 -27.45
C LEU A 612 2.34 24.92 -28.07
N SER A 613 2.52 25.56 -29.24
CA SER A 613 1.39 26.12 -29.99
C SER A 613 0.39 25.02 -30.37
N THR A 614 0.87 23.89 -30.91
CA THR A 614 -0.02 22.77 -31.25
C THR A 614 -0.69 22.16 -30.02
N ALA A 615 0.06 21.91 -28.93
CA ALA A 615 -0.49 21.29 -27.73
C ALA A 615 -1.47 22.19 -26.95
N LEU A 616 -1.14 23.47 -26.77
CA LEU A 616 -1.82 24.34 -25.80
C LEU A 616 -2.72 25.40 -26.44
N ILE A 617 -2.51 25.74 -27.72
CA ILE A 617 -3.27 26.79 -28.43
C ILE A 617 -4.20 26.16 -29.47
N ASP A 618 -3.65 25.39 -30.42
CA ASP A 618 -4.45 24.74 -31.47
C ASP A 618 -5.36 23.64 -30.89
N GLN A 619 -4.93 22.98 -29.81
CA GLN A 619 -5.65 21.93 -29.09
C GLN A 619 -6.11 22.35 -27.67
N ALA A 620 -6.31 23.66 -27.42
CA ALA A 620 -6.55 24.23 -26.08
C ALA A 620 -7.65 23.52 -25.25
N GLU A 621 -8.80 23.17 -25.85
CA GLU A 621 -9.86 22.43 -25.13
C GLU A 621 -9.46 20.98 -24.79
N THR A 622 -8.66 20.33 -25.65
CA THR A 622 -8.11 18.99 -25.37
C THR A 622 -7.08 19.06 -24.25
N ALA A 623 -6.20 20.07 -24.25
CA ALA A 623 -5.27 20.34 -23.17
C ALA A 623 -5.99 20.54 -21.82
N ALA A 624 -7.00 21.41 -21.78
CA ALA A 624 -7.80 21.67 -20.57
C ALA A 624 -8.59 20.43 -20.07
N VAL A 625 -8.86 19.44 -20.93
CA VAL A 625 -9.44 18.14 -20.55
C VAL A 625 -8.39 17.16 -20.01
N THR A 626 -7.21 17.07 -20.64
CA THR A 626 -6.21 16.03 -20.34
C THR A 626 -5.16 16.44 -19.31
N LEU A 627 -4.68 17.69 -19.35
CA LEU A 627 -3.80 18.30 -18.36
C LEU A 627 -4.60 18.90 -17.18
N GLY A 628 -5.91 19.15 -17.37
CA GLY A 628 -6.72 19.90 -16.41
C GLY A 628 -6.44 21.40 -16.44
N HIS A 629 -7.22 22.18 -15.68
CA HIS A 629 -7.19 23.64 -15.78
C HIS A 629 -5.92 24.26 -15.19
N ILE A 630 -5.43 23.69 -14.07
CA ILE A 630 -4.25 24.18 -13.33
C ILE A 630 -3.00 24.06 -14.21
N ASP A 631 -2.73 22.86 -14.72
CA ASP A 631 -1.50 22.62 -15.49
C ASP A 631 -1.57 23.27 -16.87
N THR A 632 -2.74 23.33 -17.51
CA THR A 632 -2.92 24.10 -18.76
C THR A 632 -2.59 25.59 -18.54
N LYS A 633 -3.04 26.20 -17.43
CA LYS A 633 -2.64 27.57 -17.07
C LYS A 633 -1.14 27.66 -16.81
N TYR A 634 -0.57 26.74 -16.04
CA TYR A 634 0.87 26.73 -15.74
C TYR A 634 1.73 26.69 -17.02
N TYR A 635 1.48 25.76 -17.93
CA TYR A 635 2.28 25.65 -19.15
C TYR A 635 2.08 26.85 -20.09
N VAL A 636 0.86 27.39 -20.23
CA VAL A 636 0.64 28.60 -21.04
C VAL A 636 1.26 29.84 -20.40
N ASP A 637 1.27 29.96 -19.07
CA ASP A 637 1.95 31.06 -18.36
C ASP A 637 3.48 31.02 -18.58
N GLN A 638 4.08 29.83 -18.56
CA GLN A 638 5.50 29.64 -18.88
C GLN A 638 5.78 29.91 -20.37
N PHE A 639 4.93 29.41 -21.26
CA PHE A 639 5.07 29.58 -22.70
C PHE A 639 4.95 31.06 -23.13
N SER A 640 3.92 31.77 -22.66
CA SER A 640 3.75 33.21 -22.94
C SER A 640 4.91 34.03 -22.39
N GLN A 641 5.46 33.65 -21.23
CA GLN A 641 6.63 34.31 -20.66
C GLN A 641 7.86 34.11 -21.54
N SER A 642 8.13 32.87 -21.96
CA SER A 642 9.23 32.55 -22.88
C SER A 642 9.10 33.31 -24.21
N LEU A 643 7.89 33.44 -24.76
CA LEU A 643 7.64 34.24 -25.96
C LEU A 643 7.96 35.74 -25.73
N ALA A 644 7.46 36.31 -24.63
CA ALA A 644 7.68 37.73 -24.30
C ALA A 644 9.16 38.06 -24.05
N GLU A 645 9.89 37.20 -23.34
CA GLU A 645 11.35 37.33 -23.09
C GLU A 645 12.18 37.30 -24.38
N HIS A 646 11.69 36.60 -25.41
CA HIS A 646 12.30 36.57 -26.74
C HIS A 646 11.67 37.56 -27.73
N GLY A 647 10.94 38.57 -27.23
CA GLY A 647 10.41 39.68 -28.01
C GLY A 647 9.08 39.42 -28.73
N GLN A 648 8.53 38.21 -28.64
CA GLN A 648 7.26 37.78 -29.25
C GLN A 648 6.07 38.15 -28.33
N THR A 649 5.99 39.44 -27.94
CA THR A 649 5.01 39.95 -26.97
C THR A 649 3.57 39.95 -27.48
N LYS A 650 3.36 39.93 -28.81
CA LYS A 650 2.04 39.83 -29.42
C LYS A 650 1.52 38.40 -29.29
N GLU A 651 2.35 37.44 -29.66
CA GLU A 651 2.09 36.00 -29.58
C GLU A 651 1.91 35.55 -28.13
N ALA A 652 2.69 36.11 -27.20
CA ALA A 652 2.50 35.92 -25.75
C ALA A 652 1.12 36.37 -25.26
N ALA A 653 0.63 37.52 -25.75
CA ALA A 653 -0.70 38.02 -25.42
C ALA A 653 -1.82 37.20 -26.10
N GLU A 654 -1.60 36.73 -27.32
CA GLU A 654 -2.54 35.86 -28.04
C GLU A 654 -2.69 34.49 -27.34
N ALA A 655 -1.59 33.91 -26.85
CA ALA A 655 -1.62 32.68 -26.04
C ALA A 655 -2.48 32.82 -24.77
N GLN A 656 -2.34 33.95 -24.07
CA GLN A 656 -3.14 34.27 -22.87
C GLN A 656 -4.60 34.60 -23.20
N ASP A 657 -4.89 35.21 -24.36
CA ASP A 657 -6.27 35.39 -24.86
C ASP A 657 -6.95 34.03 -25.12
N THR A 658 -6.25 33.05 -25.71
CA THR A 658 -6.77 31.68 -25.89
C THR A 658 -7.03 30.99 -24.56
N LEU A 659 -6.06 31.02 -23.64
CA LEU A 659 -6.22 30.45 -22.30
C LEU A 659 -7.43 31.04 -21.55
N HIS A 660 -7.60 32.37 -21.59
CA HIS A 660 -8.75 33.04 -20.99
C HIS A 660 -10.06 32.53 -21.60
N GLN A 661 -10.16 32.39 -22.91
CA GLN A 661 -11.37 31.91 -23.59
C GLN A 661 -11.71 30.46 -23.19
N THR A 662 -10.73 29.57 -23.22
CA THR A 662 -10.90 28.16 -22.82
C THR A 662 -11.27 28.01 -21.34
N LEU A 663 -10.60 28.70 -20.42
CA LEU A 663 -10.94 28.57 -18.99
C LEU A 663 -12.25 29.29 -18.62
N ALA A 664 -12.63 30.36 -19.33
CA ALA A 664 -13.92 31.01 -19.17
C ALA A 664 -15.09 30.14 -19.68
N SER A 665 -14.93 29.44 -20.81
CA SER A 665 -15.94 28.50 -21.33
C SER A 665 -16.23 27.38 -20.32
N ARG A 666 -15.17 26.94 -19.62
CA ARG A 666 -15.18 25.89 -18.59
C ARG A 666 -15.55 26.37 -17.19
N LYS A 667 -15.90 27.66 -17.03
CA LYS A 667 -16.38 28.28 -15.78
C LYS A 667 -15.38 28.22 -14.61
N VAL A 668 -14.09 28.37 -14.92
CA VAL A 668 -13.04 28.56 -13.91
C VAL A 668 -13.28 29.84 -13.10
N LEU A 669 -12.75 29.89 -11.87
CA LEU A 669 -12.96 30.99 -10.91
C LEU A 669 -12.62 32.37 -11.50
N PRO A 670 -13.46 33.41 -11.27
CA PRO A 670 -13.24 34.75 -11.85
C PRO A 670 -11.87 35.37 -11.52
N GLU A 671 -11.33 35.11 -10.34
CA GLU A 671 -10.01 35.61 -9.93
C GLU A 671 -8.88 35.05 -10.80
N VAL A 672 -8.97 33.77 -11.20
CA VAL A 672 -8.00 33.12 -12.09
C VAL A 672 -8.09 33.69 -13.50
N LEU A 673 -9.31 33.99 -13.97
CA LEU A 673 -9.54 34.64 -15.27
C LEU A 673 -8.99 36.07 -15.29
N GLU A 674 -9.13 36.82 -14.20
CA GLU A 674 -8.56 38.17 -14.08
C GLU A 674 -7.02 38.13 -14.03
N GLN A 675 -6.39 37.17 -13.33
CA GLN A 675 -4.92 36.98 -13.38
C GLN A 675 -4.39 36.75 -14.81
N ILE A 676 -5.09 35.91 -15.60
CA ILE A 676 -4.75 35.63 -17.00
C ILE A 676 -4.88 36.92 -17.85
N LYS A 677 -5.96 37.68 -17.61
CA LYS A 677 -6.23 38.96 -18.27
C LYS A 677 -5.20 40.04 -17.93
N ASP A 678 -4.78 40.16 -16.68
CA ASP A 678 -3.72 41.07 -16.24
C ASP A 678 -2.37 40.71 -16.86
N ARG A 679 -2.03 39.41 -16.86
CA ARG A 679 -0.80 38.89 -17.50
C ARG A 679 -0.77 39.21 -18.99
N ARG A 680 -1.86 38.95 -19.70
CA ARG A 680 -2.05 39.33 -21.10
C ARG A 680 -1.88 40.83 -21.35
N ASP A 681 -2.52 41.67 -20.53
CA ASP A 681 -2.53 43.11 -20.74
C ASP A 681 -1.16 43.74 -20.41
N SER A 682 -0.37 43.10 -19.53
CA SER A 682 1.05 43.43 -19.34
C SER A 682 1.87 43.27 -20.64
N TYR A 683 1.72 42.15 -21.36
CA TYR A 683 2.41 41.93 -22.64
C TYR A 683 1.95 42.94 -23.72
N LYS A 684 0.65 43.25 -23.77
CA LYS A 684 0.10 44.28 -24.68
C LYS A 684 0.65 45.68 -24.37
N ALA A 685 0.94 46.00 -23.10
CA ALA A 685 1.57 47.26 -22.71
C ALA A 685 3.05 47.33 -23.14
N THR A 686 3.84 46.28 -22.88
CA THR A 686 5.26 46.20 -23.27
C THR A 686 5.43 46.29 -24.79
N GLY A 687 4.59 45.61 -25.56
CA GLY A 687 4.60 45.69 -27.03
C GLY A 687 4.47 47.13 -27.56
N ARG A 688 3.56 47.93 -26.99
CA ARG A 688 3.32 49.34 -27.35
C ARG A 688 4.46 50.29 -26.97
N GLN A 689 5.26 49.96 -25.96
CA GLN A 689 6.48 50.73 -25.64
C GLN A 689 7.62 50.37 -26.61
N SER A 690 7.73 49.11 -27.00
CA SER A 690 8.77 48.67 -27.94
C SER A 690 8.60 49.25 -29.36
N SER A 691 7.37 49.53 -29.79
CA SER A 691 7.10 50.21 -31.08
C SER A 691 7.40 51.71 -31.01
N ARG A 692 7.05 52.39 -29.93
CA ARG A 692 7.32 53.85 -29.75
C ARG A 692 8.79 54.24 -29.61
N ASN A 693 9.68 53.27 -29.36
CA ASN A 693 11.13 53.49 -29.29
C ASN A 693 11.85 53.07 -30.60
N LYS A 694 11.11 52.75 -31.67
CA LYS A 694 11.64 52.43 -33.00
C LYS A 694 11.27 53.46 -34.08
N ASP A 695 10.45 54.44 -33.71
CA ASP A 695 10.17 55.68 -34.45
C ASP A 695 11.00 56.84 -33.86
#